data_AF-A0A0C3BM51-F1
#
_entry.id   AF-A0A0C3BM51-F1
#
_cell.length_a   1.000
_cell.length_b   1.000
_cell.length_c   1.000
_cell.angle_alpha   90.00
_cell.angle_beta   90.00
_cell.angle_gamma   90.00
#
_symmetry.space_group_name_H-M   'P 1'
#
loop_
_entity.id
_entity.type
_entity.pdbx_description
1 polymer ?
#
loop_
_entity_poly.entity_id
_entity_poly.type
_entity_poly.pdbx_seq_one_letter_code
_entity_poly.pdbx_strand_id
1 'polypeptide(L)'
;MTQLQTSNTSTAPQASGPANTLRLTVSADAGNSSLLATIHPPSQPGSDGTPEKRAPVDLCCVIDVSGSMDDDAAVPSEQDKPLEVTGLSVMDVTKHAMRTIIASMGEDDRLALVSFTNRAKVVANLTQTNQRGKDSLLRAVEGLRPDNSTNLWDGLKVGMNTLNEQTGSGDFNTVNRVQSVFILTDGMPNVEPPRGHIPMLKQYLEANPQTRFNISTFGFGYSLDSKLLSEIANVGGGSYGFIPDAGMVGTVFVHALANLFATYAPRAIMNVEMPEGMTLKTLKGSYPNTSASWGSRIEIGDVQYGQTRQFILEFNGIQMSEVTVSVVAKPWFAQDTENLTVTATPVAEDGTPSEEYLLTKYRLDSVTYINQLCGQHQASVITNSNAAARWTTQATEIRQYLPTNADALDLATDMAGELNLAVSSQANWKKWGVHYYPSIARAHQREQCSNFKDAGLQVYGRNSPLFLKSRDAVDATFDNLPPPKPTKQVRTQAATSYSRGVNYQHVHSMQQYNMRSGPCMTGESPVMLADGTQIRTDAVKRGTIVDSPRGPRTVAAVIKTPLSYPVALCTLGELRITPWHPIMHEGAWKFPADVVQPQYGFTDAIYSFLLQPSADADAHAMNIGGVACVTYGHGIVFNEVGETDVRAHSFFGSYDKMLAAVASLPGFRDEDGVAQCGGVLRDANSLICGLVPLEQAKTDHLSEKRAMEVMA
;
A
#
# COMPACT_ATOMS: atom_id res chain seq x y z
N MET A 1 11.69 -54.81 -1.26
CA MET A 1 11.90 -54.26 -2.62
C MET A 1 10.59 -54.41 -3.37
N THR A 2 9.74 -53.39 -3.27
CA THR A 2 8.50 -53.29 -4.05
C THR A 2 8.46 -51.84 -4.49
N GLN A 3 8.62 -51.63 -5.80
CA GLN A 3 8.77 -50.32 -6.41
C GLN A 3 7.48 -49.51 -6.24
N LEU A 4 7.59 -48.31 -5.67
CA LEU A 4 6.59 -47.26 -5.78
C LEU A 4 6.57 -46.78 -7.24
N GLN A 5 5.50 -47.10 -7.95
CA GLN A 5 5.19 -46.52 -9.26
C GLN A 5 4.89 -45.03 -9.07
N THR A 6 5.65 -44.21 -9.78
CA THR A 6 5.43 -42.77 -9.97
C THR A 6 4.05 -42.54 -10.61
N SER A 7 3.16 -41.86 -9.89
CA SER A 7 1.90 -41.36 -10.42
C SER A 7 2.17 -40.29 -11.50
N ASN A 8 1.59 -40.48 -12.68
CA ASN A 8 1.59 -39.52 -13.77
C ASN A 8 0.97 -38.19 -13.30
N THR A 9 1.75 -37.12 -13.31
CA THR A 9 1.24 -35.75 -13.23
C THR A 9 0.51 -35.44 -14.53
N SER A 10 -0.83 -35.44 -14.48
CA SER A 10 -1.69 -34.90 -15.54
C SER A 10 -1.34 -33.42 -15.73
N THR A 11 -0.78 -33.06 -16.88
CA THR A 11 -0.49 -31.67 -17.23
C THR A 11 -1.79 -30.91 -17.47
N ALA A 12 -2.05 -29.86 -16.70
CA ALA A 12 -3.24 -29.02 -16.84
C ALA A 12 -3.39 -28.50 -18.29
N PRO A 13 -4.61 -28.48 -18.86
CA PRO A 13 -4.84 -27.92 -20.19
C PRO A 13 -4.45 -26.43 -20.23
N GLN A 14 -3.68 -26.05 -21.26
CA GLN A 14 -3.17 -24.69 -21.47
C GLN A 14 -3.46 -24.24 -22.89
N ALA A 15 -3.85 -22.98 -23.05
CA ALA A 15 -3.80 -22.28 -24.34
C ALA A 15 -2.78 -21.16 -24.25
N SER A 16 -1.83 -21.19 -25.17
CA SER A 16 -0.89 -20.11 -25.42
C SER A 16 -1.21 -19.49 -26.78
N GLY A 17 -1.33 -18.16 -26.84
CA GLY A 17 -1.13 -17.45 -28.10
C GLY A 17 0.35 -17.51 -28.54
N PRO A 18 0.77 -16.76 -29.58
CA PRO A 18 2.19 -16.65 -29.92
C PRO A 18 3.03 -16.28 -28.68
N ALA A 19 4.31 -16.67 -28.65
CA ALA A 19 5.10 -16.93 -27.44
C ALA A 19 5.08 -15.88 -26.29
N ASN A 20 4.60 -14.65 -26.49
CA ASN A 20 4.59 -13.55 -25.52
C ASN A 20 3.22 -12.84 -25.37
N THR A 21 2.10 -13.52 -25.64
CA THR A 21 0.74 -13.02 -25.36
C THR A 21 0.25 -13.46 -23.98
N LEU A 22 -0.95 -13.00 -23.61
CA LEU A 22 -1.68 -13.54 -22.46
C LEU A 22 -1.76 -15.09 -22.58
N ARG A 23 -1.72 -15.80 -21.45
CA ARG A 23 -1.90 -17.27 -21.39
C ARG A 23 -2.97 -17.62 -20.38
N LEU A 24 -3.74 -18.65 -20.68
CA LEU A 24 -4.78 -19.18 -19.81
C LEU A 24 -4.46 -20.63 -19.46
N THR A 25 -4.47 -20.94 -18.17
CA THR A 25 -4.35 -22.31 -17.66
C THR A 25 -5.57 -22.63 -16.83
N VAL A 26 -6.15 -23.82 -17.01
CA VAL A 26 -7.30 -24.27 -16.23
C VAL A 26 -6.97 -25.63 -15.62
N SER A 27 -7.06 -25.74 -14.29
CA SER A 27 -6.88 -27.00 -13.58
C SER A 27 -8.15 -27.39 -12.83
N ALA A 28 -8.44 -28.68 -12.79
CA ALA A 28 -9.49 -29.23 -11.94
C ALA A 28 -8.93 -29.48 -10.53
N ASP A 29 -9.73 -29.21 -9.50
CA ASP A 29 -9.38 -29.52 -8.11
C ASP A 29 -9.85 -30.92 -7.73
N ALA A 30 -9.01 -31.66 -7.01
CA ALA A 30 -9.35 -32.97 -6.50
C ALA A 30 -10.30 -32.82 -5.29
N GLY A 31 -11.48 -33.43 -5.36
CA GLY A 31 -12.47 -33.49 -4.28
C GLY A 31 -13.64 -32.52 -4.39
N ASN A 32 -13.62 -31.56 -5.31
CA ASN A 32 -14.73 -30.61 -5.54
C ASN A 32 -15.01 -30.46 -7.04
N SER A 33 -16.26 -30.29 -7.45
CA SER A 33 -16.64 -29.95 -8.84
C SER A 33 -16.27 -28.49 -9.16
N SER A 34 -14.97 -28.18 -9.10
CA SER A 34 -14.42 -26.84 -9.25
C SER A 34 -13.23 -26.78 -10.19
N LEU A 35 -13.12 -25.66 -10.90
CA LEU A 35 -11.99 -25.32 -11.76
C LEU A 35 -11.25 -24.10 -11.20
N LEU A 36 -9.92 -24.16 -11.20
CA LEU A 36 -9.03 -23.01 -11.01
C LEU A 36 -8.62 -22.50 -12.39
N ALA A 37 -9.12 -21.34 -12.75
CA ALA A 37 -8.71 -20.63 -13.97
C ALA A 37 -7.67 -19.56 -13.61
N THR A 38 -6.50 -19.65 -14.23
CA THR A 38 -5.37 -18.75 -13.97
C THR A 38 -4.95 -18.06 -15.26
N ILE A 39 -4.94 -16.73 -15.23
CA ILE A 39 -4.57 -15.86 -16.34
C ILE A 39 -3.16 -15.34 -16.10
N HIS A 40 -2.26 -15.63 -17.02
CA HIS A 40 -0.85 -15.24 -16.96
C HIS A 40 -0.57 -14.18 -18.04
N PRO A 41 -0.47 -12.90 -17.67
CA PRO A 41 -0.04 -11.87 -18.59
C PRO A 41 1.46 -11.92 -18.85
N PRO A 42 1.95 -11.27 -19.93
CA PRO A 42 3.38 -11.08 -20.16
C PRO A 42 4.04 -10.37 -18.98
N SER A 43 5.30 -10.70 -18.66
CA SER A 43 5.98 -10.15 -17.48
C SER A 43 6.32 -8.66 -17.59
N GLN A 44 6.67 -8.18 -18.78
CA GLN A 44 7.06 -6.79 -19.03
C GLN A 44 6.90 -6.38 -20.52
N PRO A 45 6.85 -5.07 -20.81
CA PRO A 45 6.98 -4.55 -22.16
C PRO A 45 8.35 -4.87 -22.78
N GLY A 46 8.46 -4.87 -24.10
CA GLY A 46 9.70 -5.15 -24.85
C GLY A 46 10.06 -6.64 -25.00
N SER A 47 9.21 -7.56 -24.56
CA SER A 47 9.30 -8.99 -24.92
C SER A 47 8.64 -9.22 -26.29
N ASP A 48 9.27 -9.99 -27.20
CA ASP A 48 8.95 -10.07 -28.65
C ASP A 48 7.45 -9.90 -28.96
N GLY A 49 7.09 -8.77 -29.57
CA GLY A 49 5.72 -8.41 -29.96
C GLY A 49 5.04 -7.34 -29.10
N THR A 50 5.60 -6.98 -27.94
CA THR A 50 5.12 -5.86 -27.11
C THR A 50 5.96 -4.59 -27.31
N PRO A 51 5.38 -3.37 -27.21
CA PRO A 51 6.16 -2.13 -27.26
C PRO A 51 7.20 -2.06 -26.15
N GLU A 52 8.34 -1.39 -26.37
CA GLU A 52 9.40 -1.23 -25.36
C GLU A 52 9.00 -0.35 -24.17
N LYS A 53 7.99 0.51 -24.37
CA LYS A 53 7.47 1.42 -23.34
C LYS A 53 6.13 0.92 -22.80
N ARG A 54 5.79 1.35 -21.59
CA ARG A 54 4.45 1.17 -21.04
C ARG A 54 3.40 1.92 -21.85
N ALA A 55 2.13 1.58 -21.63
CA ALA A 55 1.01 2.29 -22.22
C ALA A 55 1.01 3.78 -21.82
N PRO A 56 0.73 4.70 -22.76
CA PRO A 56 0.39 6.08 -22.44
C PRO A 56 -0.98 6.14 -21.74
N VAL A 57 -1.08 6.98 -20.72
CA VAL A 57 -2.26 7.06 -19.85
C VAL A 57 -3.04 8.35 -20.08
N ASP A 58 -4.37 8.23 -20.12
CA ASP A 58 -5.31 9.34 -19.92
C ASP A 58 -5.98 9.20 -18.56
N LEU A 59 -5.64 10.10 -17.63
CA LEU A 59 -6.21 10.12 -16.30
C LEU A 59 -7.15 11.31 -16.15
N CYS A 60 -8.35 11.08 -15.62
CA CYS A 60 -9.25 12.15 -15.19
C CYS A 60 -9.42 12.10 -13.67
N CYS A 61 -8.88 13.11 -12.97
CA CYS A 61 -9.07 13.25 -11.54
C CYS A 61 -10.31 14.11 -11.26
N VAL A 62 -11.30 13.48 -10.64
CA VAL A 62 -12.56 14.08 -10.17
C VAL A 62 -12.41 14.36 -8.68
N ILE A 63 -12.20 15.63 -8.35
CA ILE A 63 -11.75 16.10 -7.04
C ILE A 63 -12.93 16.77 -6.34
N ASP A 64 -13.26 16.24 -5.16
CA ASP A 64 -14.20 16.86 -4.25
C ASP A 64 -13.59 18.16 -3.72
N VAL A 65 -14.34 19.25 -3.84
CA VAL A 65 -13.96 20.53 -3.23
C VAL A 65 -15.08 21.02 -2.31
N SER A 66 -15.84 20.10 -1.71
CA SER A 66 -16.88 20.42 -0.75
C SER A 66 -16.29 20.94 0.58
N GLY A 67 -17.17 21.47 1.45
CA GLY A 67 -16.76 22.15 2.67
C GLY A 67 -16.07 21.23 3.67
N SER A 68 -16.40 19.94 3.68
CA SER A 68 -15.71 18.92 4.50
C SER A 68 -14.24 18.80 4.13
N MET A 69 -13.86 19.12 2.89
CA MET A 69 -12.45 19.08 2.49
C MET A 69 -11.60 20.13 3.25
N ASP A 70 -12.24 21.10 3.92
CA ASP A 70 -11.61 22.01 4.87
C ASP A 70 -11.56 21.44 6.30
N ASP A 71 -11.95 20.20 6.57
CA ASP A 71 -11.81 19.55 7.87
C ASP A 71 -10.36 19.13 8.13
N ASP A 72 -10.02 18.90 9.40
CA ASP A 72 -8.66 18.52 9.79
C ASP A 72 -8.29 17.16 9.18
N ALA A 73 -7.17 17.09 8.48
CA ALA A 73 -6.61 15.82 8.05
C ALA A 73 -6.19 15.03 9.28
N ALA A 74 -6.73 13.82 9.43
CA ALA A 74 -6.32 12.93 10.49
C ALA A 74 -4.83 12.58 10.37
N VAL A 75 -4.18 12.47 11.51
CA VAL A 75 -2.79 12.04 11.67
C VAL A 75 -2.81 10.60 12.17
N PRO A 76 -1.83 9.75 11.81
CA PRO A 76 -1.73 8.42 12.41
C PRO A 76 -1.73 8.53 13.94
N SER A 77 -2.82 8.14 14.60
CA SER A 77 -2.88 8.05 16.05
C SER A 77 -2.81 6.58 16.46
N GLU A 78 -1.78 6.19 17.22
CA GLU A 78 -1.88 4.97 18.03
C GLU A 78 -3.00 5.15 19.08
N GLN A 79 -3.66 4.05 19.46
CA GLN A 79 -4.78 4.09 20.40
C GLN A 79 -4.40 4.84 21.69
N ASP A 80 -5.32 5.68 22.17
CA ASP A 80 -5.25 6.50 23.40
C ASP A 80 -4.29 7.72 23.44
N LYS A 81 -3.66 8.11 22.32
CA LYS A 81 -3.00 9.44 22.22
C LYS A 81 -3.98 10.53 21.71
N PRO A 82 -3.90 11.77 22.23
CA PRO A 82 -4.67 12.89 21.68
C PRO A 82 -4.28 13.12 20.21
N LEU A 83 -5.28 13.45 19.38
CA LEU A 83 -5.09 13.78 17.96
C LEU A 83 -4.01 14.87 17.83
N GLU A 84 -2.87 14.52 17.23
CA GLU A 84 -1.90 15.52 16.81
C GLU A 84 -2.54 16.34 15.69
N VAL A 85 -2.59 17.66 15.86
CA VAL A 85 -3.17 18.55 14.86
C VAL A 85 -2.02 19.12 14.03
N THR A 86 -1.83 18.59 12.82
CA THR A 86 -0.82 19.07 11.85
C THR A 86 -1.17 20.41 11.21
N GLY A 87 -2.42 20.86 11.37
CA GLY A 87 -2.96 22.04 10.71
C GLY A 87 -3.23 21.85 9.21
N LEU A 88 -3.04 20.63 8.70
CA LEU A 88 -3.39 20.26 7.33
C LEU A 88 -4.88 20.01 7.21
N SER A 89 -5.48 20.50 6.13
CA SER A 89 -6.82 20.10 5.72
C SER A 89 -6.81 18.85 4.85
N VAL A 90 -7.96 18.18 4.72
CA VAL A 90 -8.11 17.09 3.73
C VAL A 90 -7.85 17.58 2.31
N MET A 91 -8.18 18.84 2.00
CA MET A 91 -7.82 19.51 0.75
C MET A 91 -6.31 19.63 0.57
N ASP A 92 -5.54 19.95 1.61
CA ASP A 92 -4.07 20.04 1.52
C ASP A 92 -3.45 18.69 1.18
N VAL A 93 -3.96 17.63 1.81
CA VAL A 93 -3.57 16.24 1.53
C VAL A 93 -3.94 15.84 0.11
N THR A 94 -5.15 16.18 -0.34
CA THR A 94 -5.64 15.91 -1.70
C THR A 94 -4.81 16.65 -2.75
N LYS A 95 -4.50 17.93 -2.54
CA LYS A 95 -3.60 18.70 -3.40
C LYS A 95 -2.21 18.08 -3.43
N HIS A 96 -1.71 17.58 -2.30
CA HIS A 96 -0.43 16.89 -2.27
C HIS A 96 -0.45 15.61 -3.12
N ALA A 97 -1.47 14.76 -2.98
CA ALA A 97 -1.66 13.59 -3.85
C ALA A 97 -1.72 13.98 -5.35
N MET A 98 -2.40 15.08 -5.67
CA MET A 98 -2.44 15.59 -7.05
C MET A 98 -1.08 16.06 -7.56
N ARG A 99 -0.23 16.67 -6.71
CA ARG A 99 1.15 17.01 -7.08
C ARG A 99 1.96 15.74 -7.37
N THR A 100 1.79 14.69 -6.59
CA THR A 100 2.42 13.37 -6.83
C THR A 100 1.99 12.79 -8.18
N ILE A 101 0.69 12.80 -8.49
CA ILE A 101 0.17 12.35 -9.78
C ILE A 101 0.80 13.15 -10.93
N ILE A 102 0.75 14.49 -10.87
CA ILE A 102 1.29 15.35 -11.94
C ILE A 102 2.79 15.14 -12.13
N ALA A 103 3.54 15.02 -11.04
CA ALA A 103 4.99 14.84 -11.10
C ALA A 103 5.36 13.47 -11.69
N SER A 104 4.60 12.42 -11.35
CA SER A 104 4.86 11.03 -11.73
C SER A 104 4.46 10.66 -13.16
N MET A 105 3.52 11.41 -13.76
CA MET A 105 3.10 11.18 -15.14
C MET A 105 4.21 11.57 -16.14
N GLY A 106 4.40 10.74 -17.16
CA GLY A 106 5.41 10.92 -18.21
C GLY A 106 4.94 11.86 -19.30
N GLU A 107 5.83 12.24 -20.23
CA GLU A 107 5.49 13.20 -21.29
C GLU A 107 4.44 12.69 -22.27
N ASP A 108 4.28 11.37 -22.40
CA ASP A 108 3.27 10.72 -23.24
C ASP A 108 1.89 10.62 -22.57
N ASP A 109 1.77 10.93 -21.27
CA ASP A 109 0.49 10.87 -20.57
C ASP A 109 -0.32 12.18 -20.68
N ARG A 110 -1.60 12.10 -20.34
CA ARG A 110 -2.50 13.26 -20.28
C ARG A 110 -3.35 13.23 -19.01
N LEU A 111 -3.52 14.40 -18.40
CA LEU A 111 -4.31 14.57 -17.18
C LEU A 111 -5.43 15.59 -17.40
N ALA A 112 -6.64 15.24 -17.00
CA ALA A 112 -7.78 16.15 -16.87
C ALA A 112 -8.12 16.33 -15.38
N LEU A 113 -8.59 17.53 -15.02
CA LEU A 113 -9.01 17.87 -13.67
C LEU A 113 -10.46 18.33 -13.70
N VAL A 114 -11.31 17.64 -12.94
CA VAL A 114 -12.71 18.00 -12.71
C VAL A 114 -12.87 18.26 -11.23
N SER A 115 -13.37 19.43 -10.85
CA SER A 115 -13.76 19.71 -9.46
C SER A 115 -15.27 19.60 -9.32
N PHE A 116 -15.77 19.14 -8.18
CA PHE A 116 -17.22 19.12 -7.94
C PHE A 116 -17.59 19.61 -6.53
N THR A 117 -18.73 20.31 -6.47
CA THR A 117 -19.44 20.73 -5.25
C THR A 117 -20.92 20.40 -5.43
N ASN A 118 -21.85 21.37 -5.49
CA ASN A 118 -23.21 21.17 -6.01
C ASN A 118 -23.24 20.90 -7.51
N ARG A 119 -22.24 21.40 -8.24
CA ARG A 119 -22.05 21.19 -9.68
C ARG A 119 -20.59 20.85 -9.97
N ALA A 120 -20.39 20.06 -11.02
CA ALA A 120 -19.07 19.73 -11.53
C ALA A 120 -18.60 20.75 -12.56
N LYS A 121 -17.29 20.97 -12.59
CA LYS A 121 -16.62 21.84 -13.55
C LYS A 121 -15.31 21.22 -13.99
N VAL A 122 -15.04 21.25 -15.29
CA VAL A 122 -13.72 20.94 -15.83
C VAL A 122 -12.79 22.11 -15.51
N VAL A 123 -11.82 21.88 -14.62
CA VAL A 123 -10.80 22.87 -14.20
C VAL A 123 -9.63 22.85 -15.17
N ALA A 124 -9.29 21.67 -15.68
CA ALA A 124 -8.33 21.50 -16.76
C ALA A 124 -8.84 20.42 -17.71
N ASN A 125 -8.90 20.75 -19.00
CA ASN A 125 -9.12 19.75 -20.05
C ASN A 125 -7.95 18.76 -20.08
N LEU A 126 -8.12 17.65 -20.81
CA LEU A 126 -7.09 16.62 -20.97
C LEU A 126 -5.79 17.24 -21.52
N THR A 127 -4.82 17.43 -20.63
CA THR A 127 -3.58 18.19 -20.88
C THR A 127 -2.39 17.26 -20.89
N GLN A 128 -1.56 17.35 -21.94
CA GLN A 128 -0.31 16.58 -22.05
C GLN A 128 0.63 16.90 -20.89
N THR A 129 1.19 15.89 -20.21
CA THR A 129 2.06 16.08 -19.04
C THR A 129 3.53 16.32 -19.41
N ASN A 130 3.78 17.14 -20.43
CA ASN A 130 5.09 17.77 -20.64
C ASN A 130 5.29 18.93 -19.64
N GLN A 131 6.47 19.54 -19.59
CA GLN A 131 6.79 20.59 -18.59
C GLN A 131 5.73 21.70 -18.53
N ARG A 132 5.34 22.25 -19.69
CA ARG A 132 4.32 23.32 -19.77
C ARG A 132 2.95 22.84 -19.26
N GLY A 133 2.57 21.62 -19.57
CA GLY A 133 1.33 21.01 -19.10
C GLY A 133 1.34 20.77 -17.60
N LYS A 134 2.43 20.23 -17.06
CA LYS A 134 2.63 20.06 -15.61
C LYS A 134 2.49 21.40 -14.88
N ASP A 135 3.13 22.47 -15.36
CA ASP A 135 3.02 23.80 -14.76
C ASP A 135 1.59 24.38 -14.82
N SER A 136 0.84 24.08 -15.88
CA SER A 136 -0.57 24.48 -16.00
C SER A 136 -1.47 23.70 -15.04
N LEU A 137 -1.26 22.39 -14.93
CA LEU A 137 -2.01 21.51 -14.04
C LEU A 137 -1.74 21.83 -12.57
N LEU A 138 -0.49 22.10 -12.20
CA LEU A 138 -0.12 22.53 -10.85
C LEU A 138 -0.84 23.82 -10.47
N ARG A 139 -0.86 24.83 -11.36
CA ARG A 139 -1.62 26.08 -11.12
C ARG A 139 -3.12 25.83 -10.94
N ALA A 140 -3.69 24.91 -11.72
CA ALA A 140 -5.09 24.52 -11.57
C ALA A 140 -5.36 23.87 -10.21
N VAL A 141 -4.50 22.96 -9.76
CA VAL A 141 -4.59 22.31 -8.43
C VAL A 141 -4.44 23.31 -7.29
N GLU A 142 -3.49 24.24 -7.37
CA GLU A 142 -3.33 25.28 -6.34
C GLU A 142 -4.57 26.18 -6.23
N GLY A 143 -5.27 26.40 -7.34
CA GLY A 143 -6.49 27.19 -7.42
C GLY A 143 -7.74 26.54 -6.80
N LEU A 144 -7.71 25.23 -6.48
CA LEU A 144 -8.84 24.54 -5.85
C LEU A 144 -9.09 25.08 -4.43
N ARG A 145 -10.36 25.30 -4.08
CA ARG A 145 -10.77 25.80 -2.77
C ARG A 145 -12.04 25.09 -2.32
N PRO A 146 -12.15 24.73 -1.03
CA PRO A 146 -13.39 24.22 -0.47
C PRO A 146 -14.55 25.20 -0.68
N ASP A 147 -15.73 24.67 -0.98
CA ASP A 147 -16.99 25.37 -1.20
C ASP A 147 -18.17 24.46 -0.78
N ASN A 148 -19.41 24.92 -0.79
CA ASN A 148 -20.51 24.20 -0.15
C ASN A 148 -21.01 22.98 -0.95
N SER A 149 -21.40 21.92 -0.22
CA SER A 149 -22.10 20.70 -0.67
C SER A 149 -21.34 19.75 -1.61
N THR A 150 -21.88 18.52 -1.76
CA THR A 150 -21.21 17.39 -2.41
C THR A 150 -22.17 16.65 -3.34
N ASN A 151 -22.03 16.84 -4.66
CA ASN A 151 -22.79 16.19 -5.73
C ASN A 151 -21.88 15.26 -6.54
N LEU A 152 -21.62 14.09 -5.96
CA LEU A 152 -20.71 13.09 -6.51
C LEU A 152 -21.13 12.62 -7.91
N TRP A 153 -22.44 12.47 -8.15
CA TRP A 153 -22.95 12.03 -9.46
C TRP A 153 -22.59 13.01 -10.58
N ASP A 154 -22.76 14.32 -10.36
CA ASP A 154 -22.42 15.33 -11.38
C ASP A 154 -20.91 15.33 -11.66
N GLY A 155 -20.09 15.23 -10.60
CA GLY A 155 -18.63 15.07 -10.71
C GLY A 155 -18.24 13.87 -11.56
N LEU A 156 -18.77 12.70 -11.20
CA LEU A 156 -18.52 11.44 -11.91
C LEU A 156 -18.97 11.52 -13.36
N LYS A 157 -20.17 12.05 -13.64
CA LYS A 157 -20.70 12.19 -15.01
C LYS A 157 -19.81 13.10 -15.86
N VAL A 158 -19.39 14.26 -15.36
CA VAL A 158 -18.49 15.16 -16.09
C VAL A 158 -17.12 14.53 -16.34
N GLY A 159 -16.57 13.82 -15.34
CA GLY A 159 -15.30 13.09 -15.51
C GLY A 159 -15.39 12.00 -16.58
N MET A 160 -16.46 11.21 -16.57
CA MET A 160 -16.71 10.18 -17.59
C MET A 160 -16.88 10.78 -18.99
N ASN A 161 -17.64 11.88 -19.11
CA ASN A 161 -17.81 12.58 -20.38
C ASN A 161 -16.48 13.10 -20.93
N THR A 162 -15.63 13.65 -20.06
CA THR A 162 -14.31 14.21 -20.44
C THR A 162 -13.43 13.17 -21.14
N LEU A 163 -13.47 11.91 -20.70
CA LEU A 163 -12.74 10.82 -21.36
C LEU A 163 -13.47 10.28 -22.61
N ASN A 164 -14.80 10.17 -22.57
CA ASN A 164 -15.58 9.61 -23.69
C ASN A 164 -15.64 10.53 -24.92
N GLU A 165 -15.72 11.85 -24.73
CA GLU A 165 -15.79 12.83 -25.83
C GLU A 165 -14.55 12.76 -26.74
N GLN A 166 -13.39 12.37 -26.20
CA GLN A 166 -12.15 12.24 -26.97
C GLN A 166 -12.07 10.95 -27.78
N THR A 167 -12.67 9.86 -27.29
CA THR A 167 -12.75 8.57 -27.99
C THR A 167 -13.58 8.66 -29.28
N GLY A 168 -14.49 9.63 -29.38
CA GLY A 168 -15.32 9.89 -30.56
C GLY A 168 -14.64 10.67 -31.71
N SER A 169 -13.44 11.22 -31.49
CA SER A 169 -12.78 12.14 -32.42
C SER A 169 -12.17 11.49 -33.67
N GLY A 170 -12.17 10.16 -33.77
CA GLY A 170 -11.65 9.42 -34.92
C GLY A 170 -10.13 9.48 -35.13
N ASP A 171 -9.38 10.09 -34.20
CA ASP A 171 -7.94 10.24 -34.30
C ASP A 171 -7.24 8.94 -33.89
N PHE A 172 -6.54 8.28 -34.82
CA PHE A 172 -5.92 6.96 -34.63
C PHE A 172 -4.96 6.90 -33.42
N ASN A 173 -4.42 8.04 -32.98
CA ASN A 173 -3.53 8.17 -31.83
C ASN A 173 -4.25 8.08 -30.45
N THR A 174 -5.59 8.10 -30.42
CA THR A 174 -6.38 8.00 -29.18
C THR A 174 -6.80 6.56 -28.83
N VAL A 175 -6.64 5.60 -29.77
CA VAL A 175 -7.21 4.24 -29.66
C VAL A 175 -6.38 3.32 -28.75
N ASN A 176 -5.12 3.67 -28.46
CA ASN A 176 -4.15 2.81 -27.77
C ASN A 176 -3.70 3.38 -26.39
N ARG A 177 -4.61 4.06 -25.70
CA ARG A 177 -4.34 4.67 -24.39
C ARG A 177 -5.09 3.95 -23.28
N VAL A 178 -4.43 3.75 -22.15
CA VAL A 178 -5.08 3.27 -20.93
C VAL A 178 -5.79 4.46 -20.29
N GLN A 179 -7.08 4.31 -20.00
CA GLN A 179 -7.90 5.41 -19.47
C GLN A 179 -8.38 5.08 -18.06
N SER A 180 -8.43 6.08 -17.18
CA SER A 180 -8.91 5.90 -15.81
C SER A 180 -9.55 7.18 -15.27
N VAL A 181 -10.61 7.02 -14.46
CA VAL A 181 -11.19 8.08 -13.65
C VAL A 181 -10.81 7.83 -12.19
N PHE A 182 -10.15 8.79 -11.55
CA PHE A 182 -9.89 8.78 -10.11
C PHE A 182 -10.82 9.75 -9.42
N ILE A 183 -11.66 9.26 -8.51
CA ILE A 183 -12.49 10.09 -7.63
C ILE A 183 -11.74 10.28 -6.31
N LEU A 184 -11.55 11.52 -5.89
CA LEU A 184 -10.90 11.91 -4.65
C LEU A 184 -11.93 12.65 -3.79
N THR A 185 -12.38 12.05 -2.68
CA THR A 185 -13.46 12.61 -1.85
C THR A 185 -13.30 12.23 -0.38
N ASP A 186 -13.79 13.08 0.51
CA ASP A 186 -13.77 12.88 1.95
C ASP A 186 -15.16 12.70 2.57
N GLY A 187 -16.20 12.71 1.72
CA GLY A 187 -17.57 12.93 2.17
C GLY A 187 -18.62 11.96 1.61
N MET A 188 -19.77 12.00 2.28
CA MET A 188 -21.02 11.38 1.81
C MET A 188 -21.72 12.33 0.82
N PRO A 189 -22.18 11.86 -0.34
CA PRO A 189 -22.92 12.71 -1.27
C PRO A 189 -24.19 13.27 -0.62
N ASN A 190 -24.35 14.59 -0.66
CA ASN A 190 -25.53 15.28 -0.12
C ASN A 190 -26.63 15.48 -1.18
N VAL A 191 -26.33 15.16 -2.45
CA VAL A 191 -27.27 15.20 -3.56
C VAL A 191 -27.35 13.81 -4.17
N GLU A 192 -28.49 13.15 -4.00
CA GLU A 192 -28.74 11.86 -4.66
C GLU A 192 -29.39 12.07 -6.03
N PRO A 193 -28.93 11.37 -7.09
CA PRO A 193 -29.65 11.37 -8.35
C PRO A 193 -30.97 10.58 -8.20
N PRO A 194 -31.99 10.84 -9.04
CA PRO A 194 -33.35 10.31 -8.84
C PRO A 194 -33.50 8.78 -8.74
N ARG A 195 -32.53 8.03 -9.25
CA ARG A 195 -32.49 6.56 -9.23
C ARG A 195 -31.36 5.99 -8.35
N GLY A 196 -30.65 6.84 -7.62
CA GLY A 196 -29.42 6.48 -6.92
C GLY A 196 -28.18 6.42 -7.82
N HIS A 197 -27.00 6.53 -7.22
CA HIS A 197 -25.73 6.63 -7.93
C HIS A 197 -25.42 5.39 -8.78
N ILE A 198 -25.62 4.19 -8.22
CA ILE A 198 -25.27 2.93 -8.88
C ILE A 198 -26.15 2.62 -10.09
N PRO A 199 -27.50 2.71 -10.03
CA PRO A 199 -28.32 2.51 -11.22
C PRO A 199 -28.04 3.52 -12.33
N MET A 200 -27.77 4.78 -11.98
CA MET A 200 -27.40 5.81 -12.94
C MET A 200 -26.04 5.53 -13.59
N LEU A 201 -25.04 5.05 -12.83
CA LEU A 201 -23.75 4.65 -13.37
C LEU A 201 -23.87 3.48 -14.33
N LYS A 202 -24.62 2.43 -13.96
CA LYS A 202 -24.89 1.29 -14.85
C LYS A 202 -25.55 1.75 -16.16
N GLN A 203 -26.60 2.57 -16.05
CA GLN A 203 -27.28 3.13 -17.22
C GLN A 203 -26.33 3.95 -18.12
N TYR A 204 -25.42 4.73 -17.53
CA TYR A 204 -24.43 5.47 -18.29
C TYR A 204 -23.47 4.54 -19.05
N LEU A 205 -22.94 3.51 -18.39
CA LEU A 205 -22.02 2.55 -19.01
C LEU A 205 -22.70 1.72 -20.11
N GLU A 206 -23.96 1.33 -19.91
CA GLU A 206 -24.77 0.65 -20.92
C GLU A 206 -25.05 1.53 -22.15
N ALA A 207 -25.30 2.83 -21.93
CA ALA A 207 -25.49 3.79 -23.01
C ALA A 207 -24.18 4.16 -23.74
N ASN A 208 -23.03 3.83 -23.16
CA ASN A 208 -21.70 4.13 -23.69
C ASN A 208 -20.83 2.85 -23.74
N PRO A 209 -21.20 1.83 -24.54
CA PRO A 209 -20.49 0.55 -24.58
C PRO A 209 -19.04 0.67 -25.07
N GLN A 210 -18.69 1.77 -25.75
CA GLN A 210 -17.33 2.11 -26.15
C GLN A 210 -16.42 2.56 -25.00
N THR A 211 -16.96 2.75 -23.79
CA THR A 211 -16.20 3.19 -22.60
C THR A 211 -15.04 2.23 -22.31
N ARG A 212 -13.81 2.76 -22.27
CA ARG A 212 -12.60 1.97 -22.01
C ARG A 212 -11.95 2.25 -20.66
N PHE A 213 -12.38 3.30 -19.97
CA PHE A 213 -11.82 3.63 -18.67
C PHE A 213 -12.36 2.73 -17.55
N ASN A 214 -11.55 2.58 -16.52
CA ASN A 214 -12.01 2.14 -15.21
C ASN A 214 -12.34 3.36 -14.32
N ILE A 215 -13.03 3.13 -13.21
CA ILE A 215 -13.29 4.16 -12.20
C ILE A 215 -12.76 3.66 -10.87
N SER A 216 -11.79 4.38 -10.30
CA SER A 216 -11.26 4.14 -8.97
C SER A 216 -11.64 5.27 -8.03
N THR A 217 -11.88 4.94 -6.77
CA THR A 217 -12.37 5.88 -5.74
C THR A 217 -11.43 5.88 -4.55
N PHE A 218 -11.01 7.06 -4.10
CA PHE A 218 -10.12 7.27 -2.97
C PHE A 218 -10.85 8.10 -1.92
N GLY A 219 -11.12 7.47 -0.79
CA GLY A 219 -11.83 8.07 0.35
C GLY A 219 -10.85 8.56 1.40
N PHE A 220 -10.90 9.85 1.76
CA PHE A 220 -10.06 10.46 2.79
C PHE A 220 -10.77 10.55 4.14
N GLY A 221 -10.06 10.27 5.23
CA GLY A 221 -10.58 10.40 6.59
C GLY A 221 -11.63 9.33 6.94
N TYR A 222 -12.46 9.60 7.95
CA TYR A 222 -13.38 8.59 8.53
C TYR A 222 -14.87 8.89 8.28
N SER A 223 -15.18 9.98 7.55
CA SER A 223 -16.56 10.45 7.31
C SER A 223 -17.05 10.06 5.90
N LEU A 224 -16.89 8.79 5.53
CA LEU A 224 -17.07 8.31 4.16
C LEU A 224 -18.28 7.39 4.01
N ASP A 225 -19.00 7.52 2.90
CA ASP A 225 -19.85 6.44 2.39
C ASP A 225 -18.99 5.43 1.62
N SER A 226 -18.16 4.68 2.35
CA SER A 226 -17.25 3.68 1.75
C SER A 226 -17.98 2.56 1.02
N LYS A 227 -19.23 2.29 1.40
CA LYS A 227 -20.07 1.33 0.67
C LYS A 227 -20.34 1.86 -0.72
N LEU A 228 -20.82 3.10 -0.83
CA LEU A 228 -21.08 3.73 -2.13
C LEU A 228 -19.81 3.84 -2.97
N LEU A 229 -18.69 4.30 -2.40
CA LEU A 229 -17.42 4.42 -3.12
C LEU A 229 -16.92 3.06 -3.63
N SER A 230 -16.96 2.03 -2.78
CA SER A 230 -16.62 0.67 -3.18
C SER A 230 -17.53 0.13 -4.28
N GLU A 231 -18.84 0.39 -4.21
CA GLU A 231 -19.79 -0.02 -5.25
C GLU A 231 -19.56 0.73 -6.58
N ILE A 232 -19.24 2.03 -6.55
CA ILE A 232 -18.86 2.81 -7.74
C ILE A 232 -17.60 2.21 -8.38
N ALA A 233 -16.56 1.94 -7.58
CA ALA A 233 -15.32 1.33 -8.09
C ALA A 233 -15.57 -0.08 -8.63
N ASN A 234 -16.46 -0.86 -8.00
CA ASN A 234 -16.81 -2.20 -8.46
C ASN A 234 -17.50 -2.16 -9.84
N VAL A 235 -18.56 -1.35 -9.98
CA VAL A 235 -19.31 -1.18 -11.24
C VAL A 235 -18.44 -0.54 -12.32
N GLY A 236 -17.60 0.41 -11.95
CA GLY A 236 -16.64 1.05 -12.83
C GLY A 236 -15.41 0.20 -13.17
N GLY A 237 -15.27 -0.99 -12.59
CA GLY A 237 -14.15 -1.89 -12.89
C GLY A 237 -12.77 -1.43 -12.38
N GLY A 238 -12.71 -0.49 -11.42
CA GLY A 238 -11.47 0.00 -10.81
C GLY A 238 -11.31 -0.42 -9.34
N SER A 239 -10.51 0.34 -8.60
CA SER A 239 -10.13 0.04 -7.22
C SER A 239 -10.73 1.03 -6.23
N TYR A 240 -10.97 0.59 -5.00
CA TYR A 240 -11.33 1.48 -3.89
C TYR A 240 -10.16 1.53 -2.91
N GLY A 241 -9.70 2.73 -2.60
CA GLY A 241 -8.62 2.99 -1.65
C GLY A 241 -9.15 3.79 -0.46
N PHE A 242 -8.93 3.26 0.74
CA PHE A 242 -9.20 3.96 1.98
C PHE A 242 -7.94 4.66 2.51
N ILE A 243 -8.02 5.96 2.74
CA ILE A 243 -6.90 6.80 3.19
C ILE A 243 -7.28 7.41 4.55
N PRO A 244 -6.98 6.72 5.66
CA PRO A 244 -7.35 7.19 6.99
C PRO A 244 -6.64 8.48 7.40
N ASP A 245 -5.40 8.67 6.94
CA ASP A 245 -4.52 9.75 7.36
C ASP A 245 -3.48 10.09 6.28
N ALA A 246 -2.75 11.19 6.51
CA ALA A 246 -1.72 11.68 5.59
C ALA A 246 -0.59 10.67 5.31
N GLY A 247 -0.31 9.74 6.23
CA GLY A 247 0.71 8.71 6.07
C GLY A 247 0.34 7.64 5.06
N MET A 248 -0.95 7.32 4.95
CA MET A 248 -1.44 6.33 3.98
C MET A 248 -1.53 6.86 2.54
N VAL A 249 -1.54 8.18 2.36
CA VAL A 249 -1.68 8.84 1.04
C VAL A 249 -0.57 8.39 0.08
N GLY A 250 0.69 8.47 0.53
CA GLY A 250 1.84 8.06 -0.27
C GLY A 250 1.68 6.62 -0.73
N THR A 251 1.45 5.72 0.22
CA THR A 251 1.32 4.29 -0.07
C THR A 251 0.18 3.99 -1.07
N VAL A 252 -1.01 4.55 -0.86
CA VAL A 252 -2.19 4.21 -1.68
C VAL A 252 -2.08 4.77 -3.10
N PHE A 253 -1.64 6.02 -3.26
CA PHE A 253 -1.51 6.63 -4.58
C PHE A 253 -0.30 6.11 -5.37
N VAL A 254 0.82 5.82 -4.69
CA VAL A 254 1.98 5.17 -5.30
C VAL A 254 1.56 3.87 -5.96
N HIS A 255 0.83 3.03 -5.23
CA HIS A 255 0.36 1.75 -5.74
C HIS A 255 -0.72 1.89 -6.81
N ALA A 256 -1.65 2.83 -6.65
CA ALA A 256 -2.67 3.09 -7.66
C ALA A 256 -2.06 3.47 -9.01
N LEU A 257 -1.07 4.38 -9.01
CA LEU A 257 -0.36 4.78 -10.23
C LEU A 257 0.51 3.65 -10.78
N ALA A 258 1.22 2.91 -9.93
CA ALA A 258 2.03 1.77 -10.36
C ALA A 258 1.19 0.69 -11.05
N ASN A 259 0.03 0.35 -10.50
CA ASN A 259 -0.91 -0.59 -11.12
C ASN A 259 -1.49 -0.05 -12.44
N LEU A 260 -1.80 1.25 -12.50
CA LEU A 260 -2.29 1.90 -13.71
C LEU A 260 -1.22 1.85 -14.82
N PHE A 261 0.01 2.24 -14.51
CA PHE A 261 1.16 2.23 -15.43
C PHE A 261 1.54 0.81 -15.88
N ALA A 262 1.29 -0.20 -15.06
CA ALA A 262 1.54 -1.60 -15.39
C ALA A 262 0.43 -2.25 -16.23
N THR A 263 -0.61 -1.53 -16.66
CA THR A 263 -1.74 -2.12 -17.39
C THR A 263 -1.32 -2.64 -18.77
N TYR A 264 -1.57 -3.92 -19.02
CA TYR A 264 -1.37 -4.61 -20.30
C TYR A 264 -2.65 -4.58 -21.15
N ALA A 265 -3.78 -4.99 -20.56
CA ALA A 265 -5.07 -5.01 -21.24
C ALA A 265 -6.16 -4.45 -20.32
N PRO A 266 -6.81 -3.34 -20.67
CA PRO A 266 -7.94 -2.82 -19.89
C PRO A 266 -9.18 -3.68 -20.11
N ARG A 267 -10.02 -3.81 -19.06
CA ARG A 267 -11.37 -4.40 -19.13
C ARG A 267 -11.46 -5.77 -19.82
N ALA A 268 -10.58 -6.71 -19.47
CA ALA A 268 -10.68 -8.09 -19.93
C ALA A 268 -11.95 -8.78 -19.38
N ILE A 269 -12.45 -9.77 -20.12
CA ILE A 269 -13.58 -10.60 -19.73
C ILE A 269 -13.24 -12.08 -19.85
N MET A 270 -13.85 -12.90 -18.99
CA MET A 270 -13.79 -14.36 -19.06
C MET A 270 -15.17 -14.90 -19.38
N ASN A 271 -15.29 -15.72 -20.41
CA ASN A 271 -16.50 -16.47 -20.71
C ASN A 271 -16.31 -17.91 -20.23
N VAL A 272 -17.32 -18.43 -19.54
CA VAL A 272 -17.39 -19.81 -19.07
C VAL A 272 -18.59 -20.44 -19.74
N GLU A 273 -18.35 -21.17 -20.83
CA GLU A 273 -19.36 -21.88 -21.59
C GLU A 273 -19.61 -23.25 -20.97
N MET A 274 -20.88 -23.55 -20.73
CA MET A 274 -21.34 -24.74 -20.01
C MET A 274 -22.32 -25.54 -20.87
N PRO A 275 -22.26 -26.87 -20.84
CA PRO A 275 -23.21 -27.72 -21.54
C PRO A 275 -24.61 -27.66 -20.91
N GLU A 276 -25.62 -28.08 -21.67
CA GLU A 276 -27.00 -28.07 -21.21
C GLU A 276 -27.18 -28.88 -19.92
N GLY A 277 -27.87 -28.30 -18.93
CA GLY A 277 -28.09 -28.90 -17.61
C GLY A 277 -26.98 -28.68 -16.58
N MET A 278 -25.85 -28.09 -16.98
CA MET A 278 -24.79 -27.65 -16.06
C MET A 278 -24.96 -26.18 -15.68
N THR A 279 -24.71 -25.83 -14.42
CA THR A 279 -24.81 -24.44 -13.94
C THR A 279 -23.63 -24.07 -13.06
N LEU A 280 -23.20 -22.81 -13.13
CA LEU A 280 -22.21 -22.26 -12.22
C LEU A 280 -22.86 -22.09 -10.83
N LYS A 281 -22.46 -22.93 -9.87
CA LYS A 281 -22.95 -22.90 -8.48
C LYS A 281 -22.47 -21.65 -7.76
N THR A 282 -21.16 -21.44 -7.80
CA THR A 282 -20.50 -20.35 -7.07
C THR A 282 -19.34 -19.83 -7.89
N LEU A 283 -19.28 -18.51 -8.05
CA LEU A 283 -18.07 -17.80 -8.41
C LEU A 283 -17.48 -17.19 -7.14
N LYS A 284 -16.42 -17.81 -6.58
CA LYS A 284 -15.82 -17.29 -5.34
C LYS A 284 -15.24 -15.90 -5.57
N GLY A 285 -15.27 -15.06 -4.54
CA GLY A 285 -14.69 -13.72 -4.58
C GLY A 285 -15.65 -12.63 -5.02
N SER A 286 -16.96 -12.91 -5.15
CA SER A 286 -18.00 -11.90 -5.44
C SER A 286 -17.75 -11.08 -6.71
N TYR A 287 -17.14 -11.69 -7.73
CA TYR A 287 -16.89 -11.02 -9.01
C TYR A 287 -18.20 -10.69 -9.73
N PRO A 288 -18.31 -9.53 -10.39
CA PRO A 288 -19.42 -9.23 -11.28
C PRO A 288 -19.50 -10.27 -12.40
N ASN A 289 -20.66 -10.90 -12.56
CA ASN A 289 -20.92 -11.82 -13.66
C ASN A 289 -22.33 -11.61 -14.22
N THR A 290 -22.53 -12.04 -15.46
CA THR A 290 -23.82 -12.09 -16.12
C THR A 290 -24.06 -13.52 -16.60
N SER A 291 -25.09 -14.17 -16.08
CA SER A 291 -25.52 -15.48 -16.55
C SER A 291 -26.17 -15.38 -17.92
N ALA A 292 -25.90 -16.35 -18.79
CA ALA A 292 -26.45 -16.48 -20.13
C ALA A 292 -26.90 -17.93 -20.37
N SER A 293 -27.66 -18.17 -21.44
CA SER A 293 -28.10 -19.53 -21.79
C SER A 293 -26.95 -20.49 -22.10
N TRP A 294 -25.83 -19.96 -22.59
CA TRP A 294 -24.61 -20.70 -22.91
C TRP A 294 -23.65 -20.85 -21.71
N GLY A 295 -23.91 -20.15 -20.60
CA GLY A 295 -23.02 -20.19 -19.44
C GLY A 295 -22.95 -18.87 -18.67
N SER A 296 -21.74 -18.34 -18.44
CA SER A 296 -21.53 -17.13 -17.64
C SER A 296 -20.42 -16.25 -18.21
N ARG A 297 -20.64 -14.94 -18.22
CA ARG A 297 -19.62 -13.93 -18.52
C ARG A 297 -19.17 -13.26 -17.23
N ILE A 298 -17.87 -13.26 -16.97
CA ILE A 298 -17.23 -12.73 -15.77
C ILE A 298 -16.36 -11.53 -16.16
N GLU A 299 -16.54 -10.41 -15.48
CA GLU A 299 -15.72 -9.22 -15.70
C GLU A 299 -14.41 -9.34 -14.91
N ILE A 300 -13.27 -9.52 -15.61
CA ILE A 300 -11.94 -9.62 -14.99
C ILE A 300 -11.45 -8.23 -14.55
N GLY A 301 -11.77 -7.21 -15.35
CA GLY A 301 -11.20 -5.88 -15.22
C GLY A 301 -9.83 -5.78 -15.89
N ASP A 302 -8.98 -4.89 -15.41
CA ASP A 302 -7.67 -4.67 -16.01
C ASP A 302 -6.70 -5.80 -15.66
N VAL A 303 -5.85 -6.13 -16.63
CA VAL A 303 -4.77 -7.10 -16.49
C VAL A 303 -3.45 -6.33 -16.56
N GLN A 304 -2.58 -6.52 -15.57
CA GLN A 304 -1.27 -5.87 -15.49
C GLN A 304 -0.15 -6.81 -15.95
N TYR A 305 0.91 -6.25 -16.54
CA TYR A 305 2.12 -7.00 -16.84
C TYR A 305 2.65 -7.70 -15.59
N GLY A 306 3.00 -8.98 -15.68
CA GLY A 306 3.61 -9.77 -14.60
C GLY A 306 2.73 -10.01 -13.37
N GLN A 307 1.41 -9.75 -13.47
CA GLN A 307 0.46 -9.96 -12.38
C GLN A 307 -0.61 -10.97 -12.79
N THR A 308 -0.48 -12.19 -12.28
CA THR A 308 -1.43 -13.28 -12.52
C THR A 308 -2.81 -12.98 -11.90
N ARG A 309 -3.88 -13.51 -12.51
CA ARG A 309 -5.25 -13.45 -11.96
C ARG A 309 -5.84 -14.85 -11.84
N GLN A 310 -6.40 -15.18 -10.69
CA GLN A 310 -6.93 -16.51 -10.38
C GLN A 310 -8.42 -16.46 -10.00
N PHE A 311 -9.16 -17.44 -10.51
CA PHE A 311 -10.61 -17.58 -10.31
C PHE A 311 -10.96 -19.02 -9.96
N ILE A 312 -11.83 -19.19 -8.95
CA ILE A 312 -12.41 -20.50 -8.61
C ILE A 312 -13.86 -20.53 -9.08
N LEU A 313 -14.14 -21.47 -9.99
CA LEU A 313 -15.44 -21.73 -10.58
C LEU A 313 -15.99 -23.04 -10.00
N GLU A 314 -17.06 -22.98 -9.21
CA GLU A 314 -17.75 -24.17 -8.68
C GLU A 314 -19.01 -24.45 -9.50
N PHE A 315 -19.28 -25.71 -9.84
CA PHE A 315 -20.38 -26.10 -10.73
C PHE A 315 -21.36 -27.08 -10.07
N ASN A 316 -22.61 -27.05 -10.52
CA ASN A 316 -23.63 -28.08 -10.29
C ASN A 316 -23.98 -28.75 -11.63
N GLY A 317 -24.29 -30.05 -11.63
CA GLY A 317 -24.74 -30.77 -12.82
C GLY A 317 -23.87 -31.97 -13.17
N ILE A 318 -23.95 -32.42 -14.43
CA ILE A 318 -23.39 -33.69 -14.91
C ILE A 318 -21.87 -33.73 -14.69
N GLN A 319 -21.43 -34.57 -13.74
CA GLN A 319 -20.02 -34.90 -13.54
C GLN A 319 -19.45 -35.42 -14.87
N MET A 320 -18.29 -34.89 -15.30
CA MET A 320 -17.56 -35.23 -16.54
C MET A 320 -17.98 -34.53 -17.85
N SER A 321 -18.67 -33.39 -17.81
CA SER A 321 -18.94 -32.61 -19.04
C SER A 321 -17.87 -31.54 -19.29
N GLU A 322 -17.43 -31.36 -20.53
CA GLU A 322 -16.45 -30.32 -20.90
C GLU A 322 -17.02 -28.91 -20.65
N VAL A 323 -16.24 -28.08 -19.96
CA VAL A 323 -16.50 -26.64 -19.77
C VAL A 323 -15.46 -25.88 -20.59
N THR A 324 -15.89 -24.93 -21.41
CA THR A 324 -14.97 -24.09 -22.17
C THR A 324 -14.79 -22.76 -21.46
N VAL A 325 -13.54 -22.43 -21.12
CA VAL A 325 -13.17 -21.15 -20.51
C VAL A 325 -12.39 -20.35 -21.56
N SER A 326 -12.89 -19.17 -21.92
CA SER A 326 -12.18 -18.25 -22.79
C SER A 326 -11.95 -16.91 -22.11
N VAL A 327 -10.82 -16.28 -22.42
CA VAL A 327 -10.49 -14.92 -21.99
C VAL A 327 -10.39 -14.05 -23.23
N VAL A 328 -11.18 -12.97 -23.22
CA VAL A 328 -11.18 -11.94 -24.26
C VAL A 328 -10.54 -10.69 -23.66
N ALA A 329 -9.39 -10.30 -24.20
CA ALA A 329 -8.63 -9.16 -23.75
C ALA A 329 -8.09 -8.41 -24.96
N LYS A 330 -8.11 -7.07 -24.93
CA LYS A 330 -7.46 -6.25 -25.96
C LYS A 330 -6.24 -5.56 -25.36
N PRO A 331 -5.01 -6.02 -25.65
CA PRO A 331 -3.82 -5.31 -25.22
C PRO A 331 -3.84 -3.86 -25.70
N TRP A 332 -3.31 -2.94 -24.90
CA TRP A 332 -3.40 -1.51 -25.18
C TRP A 332 -2.82 -1.09 -26.54
N PHE A 333 -1.85 -1.85 -27.06
CA PHE A 333 -1.19 -1.58 -28.34
C PHE A 333 -1.75 -2.38 -29.52
N ALA A 334 -2.58 -3.39 -29.26
CA ALA A 334 -3.07 -4.31 -30.28
C ALA A 334 -4.19 -3.66 -31.11
N GLN A 335 -4.18 -3.90 -32.43
CA GLN A 335 -5.28 -3.49 -33.29
C GLN A 335 -6.51 -4.37 -33.05
N ASP A 336 -6.28 -5.68 -32.96
CA ASP A 336 -7.30 -6.70 -32.74
C ASP A 336 -7.38 -7.14 -31.28
N THR A 337 -8.53 -7.71 -30.92
CA THR A 337 -8.75 -8.31 -29.61
C THR A 337 -8.11 -9.70 -29.57
N GLU A 338 -7.34 -9.99 -28.51
CA GLU A 338 -6.87 -11.34 -28.24
C GLU A 338 -8.01 -12.16 -27.63
N ASN A 339 -8.26 -13.34 -28.21
CA ASN A 339 -9.21 -14.31 -27.67
C ASN A 339 -8.46 -15.62 -27.45
N LEU A 340 -8.32 -16.00 -26.19
CA LEU A 340 -7.68 -17.25 -25.78
C LEU A 340 -8.75 -18.17 -25.23
N THR A 341 -8.82 -19.38 -25.77
CA THR A 341 -9.84 -20.35 -25.39
C THR A 341 -9.18 -21.65 -24.93
N VAL A 342 -9.56 -22.13 -23.75
CA VAL A 342 -9.15 -23.41 -23.17
C VAL A 342 -10.41 -24.21 -22.85
N THR A 343 -10.48 -25.45 -23.33
CA THR A 343 -11.51 -26.39 -22.88
C THR A 343 -10.95 -27.24 -21.75
N ALA A 344 -11.70 -27.37 -20.66
CA ALA A 344 -11.32 -28.15 -19.49
C ALA A 344 -12.53 -28.92 -18.95
N THR A 345 -12.31 -30.16 -18.54
CA THR A 345 -13.33 -30.97 -17.89
C THR A 345 -13.17 -30.84 -16.37
N PRO A 346 -14.19 -30.38 -15.62
CA PRO A 346 -14.17 -30.48 -14.17
C PRO A 346 -14.24 -31.94 -13.77
N VAL A 347 -13.15 -32.45 -13.20
CA VAL A 347 -13.06 -33.82 -12.69
C VAL A 347 -13.10 -33.75 -11.17
N ALA A 348 -14.05 -34.46 -10.55
CA ALA A 348 -14.03 -34.71 -9.12
C ALA A 348 -13.14 -35.95 -8.88
N GLU A 349 -11.82 -35.77 -8.88
CA GLU A 349 -10.90 -36.84 -8.49
C GLU A 349 -10.76 -36.89 -6.97
N ASP A 350 -10.65 -38.09 -6.38
CA ASP A 350 -10.26 -38.24 -4.98
C ASP A 350 -8.78 -37.86 -4.82
N GLY A 351 -8.49 -36.74 -4.15
CA GLY A 351 -7.13 -36.27 -3.95
C GLY A 351 -7.04 -35.02 -3.07
N THR A 352 -5.83 -34.68 -2.66
CA THR A 352 -5.57 -33.48 -1.86
C THR A 352 -5.52 -32.25 -2.79
N PRO A 353 -6.24 -31.16 -2.47
CA PRO A 353 -6.15 -29.91 -3.21
C PRO A 353 -4.72 -29.37 -3.31
N SER A 354 -4.38 -28.72 -4.43
CA SER A 354 -3.07 -28.09 -4.60
C SER A 354 -2.88 -26.89 -3.66
N GLU A 355 -1.64 -26.55 -3.31
CA GLU A 355 -1.35 -25.36 -2.50
C GLU A 355 -1.86 -24.07 -3.16
N GLU A 356 -1.72 -23.96 -4.49
CA GLU A 356 -2.21 -22.81 -5.27
C GLU A 356 -3.73 -22.67 -5.15
N TYR A 357 -4.44 -23.79 -5.27
CA TYR A 357 -5.89 -23.81 -5.09
C TYR A 357 -6.29 -23.42 -3.67
N LEU A 358 -5.64 -23.99 -2.63
CA LEU A 358 -5.95 -23.68 -1.23
C LEU A 358 -5.72 -22.20 -0.90
N LEU A 359 -4.58 -21.63 -1.31
CA LEU A 359 -4.29 -20.21 -1.13
C LEU A 359 -5.36 -19.34 -1.82
N THR A 360 -5.67 -19.64 -3.08
CA THR A 360 -6.70 -18.94 -3.85
C THR A 360 -8.06 -19.05 -3.17
N LYS A 361 -8.41 -20.25 -2.68
CA LYS A 361 -9.66 -20.52 -1.98
C LYS A 361 -9.75 -19.68 -0.71
N TYR A 362 -8.75 -19.72 0.16
CA TYR A 362 -8.77 -18.94 1.39
C TYR A 362 -8.90 -17.44 1.11
N ARG A 363 -8.12 -16.91 0.16
CA ARG A 363 -8.24 -15.52 -0.28
C ARG A 363 -9.65 -15.17 -0.76
N LEU A 364 -10.21 -15.92 -1.71
CA LEU A 364 -11.51 -15.61 -2.30
C LEU A 364 -12.68 -15.85 -1.33
N ASP A 365 -12.54 -16.78 -0.39
CA ASP A 365 -13.48 -16.98 0.71
C ASP A 365 -13.47 -15.77 1.66
N SER A 366 -12.31 -15.18 1.95
CA SER A 366 -12.19 -13.95 2.74
C SER A 366 -12.83 -12.76 2.03
N VAL A 367 -12.59 -12.59 0.74
CA VAL A 367 -13.25 -11.55 -0.09
C VAL A 367 -14.78 -11.72 -0.04
N THR A 368 -15.26 -12.95 -0.23
CA THR A 368 -16.71 -13.24 -0.21
C THR A 368 -17.30 -12.93 1.16
N TYR A 369 -16.62 -13.32 2.23
CA TYR A 369 -17.08 -13.09 3.59
C TYR A 369 -17.10 -11.60 3.96
N ILE A 370 -16.06 -10.84 3.58
CA ILE A 370 -16.02 -9.39 3.78
C ILE A 370 -17.19 -8.70 3.07
N ASN A 371 -17.43 -9.03 1.80
CA ASN A 371 -18.56 -8.45 1.06
C ASN A 371 -19.91 -8.78 1.70
N GLN A 372 -20.09 -9.99 2.23
CA GLN A 372 -21.28 -10.36 3.00
C GLN A 372 -21.42 -9.54 4.27
N LEU A 373 -20.33 -9.36 5.04
CA LEU A 373 -20.33 -8.54 6.25
C LEU A 373 -20.67 -7.08 5.97
N CYS A 374 -20.09 -6.50 4.92
CA CYS A 374 -20.38 -5.12 4.51
C CYS A 374 -21.80 -4.94 3.96
N GLY A 375 -22.40 -6.01 3.40
CA GLY A 375 -23.75 -6.00 2.85
C GLY A 375 -24.87 -6.12 3.90
N GLN A 376 -24.62 -6.77 5.04
CA GLN A 376 -25.59 -6.89 6.14
C GLN A 376 -25.72 -5.55 6.88
N HIS A 377 -26.95 -5.03 7.03
CA HIS A 377 -27.21 -3.71 7.59
C HIS A 377 -26.45 -3.45 8.92
N GLN A 378 -25.79 -2.29 8.99
CA GLN A 378 -24.83 -1.80 10.00
C GLN A 378 -25.22 -1.95 11.49
N ALA A 379 -26.47 -2.28 11.81
CA ALA A 379 -26.99 -2.35 13.18
C ALA A 379 -26.81 -3.73 13.87
N SER A 380 -26.64 -4.83 13.11
CA SER A 380 -26.55 -6.18 13.68
C SER A 380 -25.17 -6.84 13.54
N VAL A 381 -24.21 -6.18 12.90
CA VAL A 381 -22.84 -6.72 12.71
C VAL A 381 -22.11 -6.86 14.04
N ILE A 382 -22.63 -6.28 15.15
CA ILE A 382 -21.85 -6.11 16.38
C ILE A 382 -22.58 -6.69 17.59
N THR A 383 -22.53 -8.01 17.64
CA THR A 383 -22.35 -8.80 18.86
C THR A 383 -21.29 -9.90 18.62
N ASN A 384 -20.33 -9.63 17.72
CA ASN A 384 -19.71 -10.61 16.84
C ASN A 384 -18.49 -11.37 17.43
N SER A 385 -18.75 -12.29 18.36
CA SER A 385 -17.80 -13.38 18.65
C SER A 385 -17.46 -14.20 17.38
N ASN A 386 -18.36 -14.22 16.38
CA ASN A 386 -18.27 -15.13 15.23
C ASN A 386 -17.33 -14.64 14.12
N ALA A 387 -17.27 -13.33 13.84
CA ALA A 387 -16.37 -12.80 12.81
C ALA A 387 -14.90 -12.86 13.21
N ALA A 388 -14.58 -12.41 14.43
CA ALA A 388 -13.23 -12.52 14.98
C ALA A 388 -12.81 -14.00 15.09
N ALA A 389 -13.70 -14.88 15.58
CA ALA A 389 -13.44 -16.32 15.62
C ALA A 389 -13.17 -16.90 14.23
N ARG A 390 -13.94 -16.50 13.20
CA ARG A 390 -13.72 -16.96 11.82
C ARG A 390 -12.35 -16.55 11.29
N TRP A 391 -11.91 -15.31 11.52
CA TRP A 391 -10.57 -14.89 11.12
C TRP A 391 -9.47 -15.67 11.82
N THR A 392 -9.63 -15.90 13.13
CA THR A 392 -8.71 -16.74 13.90
C THR A 392 -8.68 -18.18 13.38
N THR A 393 -9.84 -18.77 13.08
CA THR A 393 -9.94 -20.11 12.51
C THR A 393 -9.26 -20.18 11.15
N GLN A 394 -9.58 -19.27 10.23
CA GLN A 394 -9.01 -19.28 8.88
C GLN A 394 -7.49 -19.05 8.89
N ALA A 395 -6.98 -18.14 9.74
CA ALA A 395 -5.55 -17.94 9.92
C ALA A 395 -4.85 -19.20 10.49
N THR A 396 -5.52 -19.92 11.40
CA THR A 396 -5.00 -21.18 11.97
C THR A 396 -4.99 -22.29 10.92
N GLU A 397 -6.06 -22.43 10.14
CA GLU A 397 -6.17 -23.38 9.03
C GLU A 397 -5.07 -23.13 8.00
N ILE A 398 -4.83 -21.88 7.60
CA ILE A 398 -3.75 -21.54 6.68
C ILE A 398 -2.39 -21.97 7.25
N ARG A 399 -2.09 -21.64 8.52
CA ARG A 399 -0.83 -22.04 9.17
C ARG A 399 -0.69 -23.56 9.30
N GLN A 400 -1.79 -24.30 9.39
CA GLN A 400 -1.80 -25.75 9.48
C GLN A 400 -1.63 -26.43 8.11
N TYR A 401 -2.37 -25.98 7.10
CA TYR A 401 -2.43 -26.61 5.78
C TYR A 401 -1.39 -26.06 4.80
N LEU A 402 -0.89 -24.85 5.00
CA LEU A 402 0.11 -24.17 4.18
C LEU A 402 1.28 -23.61 5.02
N PRO A 403 1.90 -24.40 5.91
CA PRO A 403 2.88 -23.92 6.90
C PRO A 403 4.17 -23.35 6.30
N THR A 404 4.49 -23.70 5.05
CA THR A 404 5.73 -23.30 4.35
C THR A 404 5.48 -22.28 3.23
N ASN A 405 4.22 -21.93 2.96
CA ASN A 405 3.87 -21.01 1.88
C ASN A 405 3.86 -19.57 2.42
N ALA A 406 4.90 -18.79 2.10
CA ALA A 406 5.06 -17.43 2.62
C ALA A 406 3.85 -16.52 2.33
N ASP A 407 3.29 -16.58 1.11
CA ASP A 407 2.15 -15.75 0.70
C ASP A 407 0.89 -16.10 1.50
N ALA A 408 0.70 -17.40 1.79
CA ALA A 408 -0.39 -17.84 2.64
C ALA A 408 -0.20 -17.36 4.09
N LEU A 409 1.03 -17.39 4.61
CA LEU A 409 1.33 -16.91 5.95
C LEU A 409 1.17 -15.38 6.09
N ASP A 410 1.50 -14.62 5.05
CA ASP A 410 1.25 -13.17 4.99
C ASP A 410 -0.26 -12.87 4.97
N LEU A 411 -1.03 -13.60 4.17
CA LEU A 411 -2.50 -13.53 4.20
C LEU A 411 -3.07 -13.88 5.59
N ALA A 412 -2.52 -14.90 6.25
CA ALA A 412 -2.91 -15.27 7.62
C ALA A 412 -2.52 -14.20 8.65
N THR A 413 -1.49 -13.41 8.38
CA THR A 413 -1.06 -12.28 9.22
C THR A 413 -2.10 -11.16 9.16
N ASP A 414 -2.58 -10.80 7.97
CA ASP A 414 -3.66 -9.81 7.82
C ASP A 414 -4.95 -10.27 8.51
N MET A 415 -5.29 -11.56 8.37
CA MET A 415 -6.45 -12.18 9.04
C MET A 415 -6.33 -12.12 10.57
N ALA A 416 -5.17 -12.43 11.13
CA ALA A 416 -4.94 -12.40 12.57
C ALA A 416 -4.73 -10.98 13.13
N GLY A 417 -4.33 -10.03 12.29
CA GLY A 417 -4.04 -8.64 12.64
C GLY A 417 -5.21 -7.70 12.34
N GLU A 418 -5.06 -6.86 11.32
CA GLU A 418 -5.98 -5.76 10.99
C GLU A 418 -7.41 -6.24 10.72
N LEU A 419 -7.60 -7.37 10.01
CA LEU A 419 -8.93 -7.91 9.80
C LEU A 419 -9.60 -8.28 11.12
N ASN A 420 -8.88 -8.92 12.04
CA ASN A 420 -9.42 -9.26 13.36
C ASN A 420 -9.71 -8.00 14.20
N LEU A 421 -8.75 -7.07 14.24
CA LEU A 421 -8.83 -5.84 15.03
C LEU A 421 -10.00 -4.95 14.61
N ALA A 422 -10.29 -4.88 13.32
CA ALA A 422 -11.42 -4.11 12.78
C ALA A 422 -12.77 -4.56 13.34
N VAL A 423 -12.94 -5.85 13.64
CA VAL A 423 -14.19 -6.44 14.15
C VAL A 423 -14.14 -6.79 15.64
N SER A 424 -13.03 -6.50 16.32
CA SER A 424 -12.86 -6.82 17.74
C SER A 424 -13.75 -5.97 18.66
N SER A 425 -14.22 -4.81 18.19
CA SER A 425 -15.15 -3.95 18.93
C SER A 425 -16.06 -3.14 18.01
N GLN A 426 -17.19 -2.68 18.55
CA GLN A 426 -18.08 -1.75 17.85
C GLN A 426 -17.36 -0.47 17.43
N ALA A 427 -16.47 0.01 18.29
CA ALA A 427 -15.74 1.25 18.11
C ALA A 427 -14.77 1.13 16.93
N ASN A 428 -13.99 0.05 16.86
CA ASN A 428 -13.06 -0.17 15.75
C ASN A 428 -13.79 -0.30 14.41
N TRP A 429 -14.88 -1.07 14.38
CA TRP A 429 -15.65 -1.23 13.16
C TRP A 429 -16.22 0.10 12.66
N LYS A 430 -16.87 0.87 13.55
CA LYS A 430 -17.44 2.18 13.20
C LYS A 430 -16.36 3.19 12.82
N LYS A 431 -15.21 3.17 13.49
CA LYS A 431 -14.14 4.15 13.27
C LYS A 431 -13.44 3.91 11.94
N TRP A 432 -13.04 2.68 11.63
CA TRP A 432 -12.18 2.41 10.48
C TRP A 432 -12.46 1.08 9.79
N GLY A 433 -12.93 0.05 10.51
CA GLY A 433 -13.18 -1.28 9.94
C GLY A 433 -14.16 -1.27 8.76
N VAL A 434 -15.25 -0.48 8.88
CA VAL A 434 -16.26 -0.30 7.83
C VAL A 434 -15.70 0.29 6.53
N HIS A 435 -14.59 1.04 6.62
CA HIS A 435 -13.93 1.68 5.48
C HIS A 435 -12.78 0.83 4.94
N TYR A 436 -12.03 0.15 5.81
CA TYR A 436 -10.92 -0.71 5.47
C TYR A 436 -11.35 -2.01 4.77
N TYR A 437 -12.40 -2.66 5.26
CA TYR A 437 -12.86 -3.97 4.75
C TYR A 437 -13.15 -3.96 3.24
N PRO A 438 -13.94 -3.01 2.70
CA PRO A 438 -14.15 -2.94 1.26
C PRO A 438 -12.87 -2.67 0.46
N SER A 439 -11.88 -1.98 1.04
CA SER A 439 -10.59 -1.68 0.40
C SER A 439 -9.75 -2.95 0.25
N ILE A 440 -9.51 -3.67 1.35
CA ILE A 440 -8.70 -4.90 1.36
C ILE A 440 -9.37 -6.03 0.55
N ALA A 441 -10.69 -6.17 0.64
CA ALA A 441 -11.43 -7.14 -0.16
C ALA A 441 -11.32 -6.85 -1.66
N ARG A 442 -11.41 -5.58 -2.07
CA ARG A 442 -11.27 -5.20 -3.48
C ARG A 442 -9.84 -5.43 -3.99
N ALA A 443 -8.82 -5.15 -3.17
CA ALA A 443 -7.42 -5.40 -3.51
C ALA A 443 -7.16 -6.90 -3.74
N HIS A 444 -7.58 -7.77 -2.82
CA HIS A 444 -7.49 -9.22 -2.99
C HIS A 444 -8.33 -9.75 -4.15
N GLN A 445 -9.53 -9.22 -4.38
CA GLN A 445 -10.37 -9.61 -5.53
C GLN A 445 -9.68 -9.28 -6.86
N ARG A 446 -8.95 -8.17 -6.93
CA ARG A 446 -8.23 -7.77 -8.15
C ARG A 446 -6.81 -8.32 -8.23
N GLU A 447 -6.30 -8.90 -7.14
CA GLU A 447 -4.90 -9.33 -7.00
C GLU A 447 -3.92 -8.20 -7.29
N GLN A 448 -4.20 -7.04 -6.70
CA GLN A 448 -3.39 -5.84 -6.86
C GLN A 448 -2.88 -5.37 -5.51
N CYS A 449 -1.59 -5.06 -5.43
CA CYS A 449 -1.02 -4.46 -4.24
C CYS A 449 -1.53 -3.02 -4.15
N SER A 450 -2.21 -2.67 -3.06
CA SER A 450 -2.89 -1.38 -2.90
C SER A 450 -2.23 -0.46 -1.88
N ASN A 451 -1.35 -1.00 -1.03
CA ASN A 451 -0.62 -0.26 0.01
C ASN A 451 0.57 -1.10 0.52
N PHE A 452 1.43 -0.50 1.35
CA PHE A 452 2.57 -1.18 1.98
C PHE A 452 2.27 -1.80 3.36
N LYS A 453 1.08 -1.54 3.92
CA LYS A 453 0.72 -1.91 5.31
C LYS A 453 0.30 -3.38 5.41
N ASP A 454 -0.50 -3.85 4.46
CA ASP A 454 -1.08 -5.19 4.47
C ASP A 454 -0.10 -6.19 3.85
N ALA A 455 0.28 -7.22 4.62
CA ALA A 455 1.30 -8.19 4.24
C ALA A 455 0.83 -9.07 3.08
N GLY A 456 -0.43 -9.53 3.15
CA GLY A 456 -1.06 -10.38 2.14
C GLY A 456 -1.25 -9.70 0.79
N LEU A 457 -1.07 -8.38 0.69
CA LEU A 457 -1.08 -7.66 -0.58
C LEU A 457 0.31 -7.63 -1.26
N GLN A 458 1.41 -7.83 -0.53
CA GLN A 458 2.77 -7.67 -1.05
C GLN A 458 3.16 -8.75 -2.08
N VAL A 459 2.43 -9.86 -2.09
CA VAL A 459 2.55 -10.89 -3.13
C VAL A 459 2.22 -10.36 -4.53
N TYR A 460 1.34 -9.37 -4.63
CA TYR A 460 0.88 -8.83 -5.91
C TYR A 460 1.90 -7.85 -6.50
N GLY A 461 2.22 -8.03 -7.78
CA GLY A 461 3.17 -7.16 -8.47
C GLY A 461 4.65 -7.51 -8.28
N ARG A 462 5.02 -8.41 -7.37
CA ARG A 462 6.43 -8.79 -7.14
C ARG A 462 7.13 -9.42 -8.36
N ASN A 463 6.34 -10.02 -9.25
CA ASN A 463 6.82 -10.63 -10.50
C ASN A 463 6.68 -9.68 -11.70
N SER A 464 6.38 -8.41 -11.46
CA SER A 464 6.18 -7.39 -12.49
C SER A 464 7.28 -6.33 -12.41
N PRO A 465 8.35 -6.44 -13.23
CA PRO A 465 9.41 -5.44 -13.27
C PRO A 465 8.89 -4.02 -13.55
N LEU A 466 7.86 -3.90 -14.42
CA LEU A 466 7.25 -2.61 -14.73
C LEU A 466 6.51 -2.01 -13.53
N PHE A 467 5.73 -2.82 -12.79
CA PHE A 467 5.06 -2.37 -11.59
C PHE A 467 6.06 -1.92 -10.52
N LEU A 468 7.08 -2.74 -10.23
CA LEU A 468 8.10 -2.42 -9.23
C LEU A 468 8.84 -1.12 -9.57
N LYS A 469 9.34 -0.99 -10.81
CA LYS A 469 9.99 0.24 -11.27
C LYS A 469 9.06 1.46 -11.18
N SER A 470 7.79 1.29 -11.54
CA SER A 470 6.81 2.38 -11.47
C SER A 470 6.51 2.78 -10.03
N ARG A 471 6.31 1.79 -9.14
CA ARG A 471 6.10 2.00 -7.71
C ARG A 471 7.27 2.77 -7.10
N ASP A 472 8.49 2.30 -7.31
CA ASP A 472 9.69 2.90 -6.72
C ASP A 472 9.93 4.33 -7.26
N ALA A 473 9.66 4.57 -8.55
CA ALA A 473 9.77 5.91 -9.13
C ALA A 473 8.70 6.88 -8.60
N VAL A 474 7.46 6.42 -8.41
CA VAL A 474 6.38 7.24 -7.84
C VAL A 474 6.62 7.49 -6.36
N ASP A 475 7.12 6.50 -5.62
CA ASP A 475 7.49 6.61 -4.20
C ASP A 475 8.62 7.65 -4.01
N ALA A 476 9.70 7.54 -4.80
CA ALA A 476 10.77 8.52 -4.81
C ALA A 476 10.26 9.92 -5.21
N THR A 477 9.30 10.00 -6.14
CA THR A 477 8.67 11.29 -6.50
C THR A 477 7.88 11.87 -5.34
N PHE A 478 7.10 11.05 -4.64
CA PHE A 478 6.33 11.45 -3.47
C PHE A 478 7.24 11.97 -2.35
N ASP A 479 8.32 11.25 -2.04
CA ASP A 479 9.27 11.62 -0.98
C ASP A 479 10.02 12.92 -1.26
N ASN A 480 10.29 13.23 -2.53
CA ASN A 480 11.01 14.43 -2.95
C ASN A 480 10.10 15.66 -3.14
N LEU A 481 8.78 15.50 -3.07
CA LEU A 481 7.87 16.63 -3.14
C LEU A 481 7.87 17.44 -1.84
N PRO A 482 7.77 18.79 -1.92
CA PRO A 482 7.65 19.60 -0.72
C PRO A 482 6.37 19.20 0.05
N PRO A 483 6.43 19.17 1.39
CA PRO A 483 5.26 18.85 2.20
C PRO A 483 4.15 19.86 1.94
N PRO A 484 2.87 19.45 2.10
CA PRO A 484 1.76 20.37 1.99
C PRO A 484 1.90 21.51 2.98
N LYS A 485 1.59 22.73 2.54
CA LYS A 485 1.58 23.91 3.41
C LYS A 485 0.25 23.93 4.18
N PRO A 486 0.26 24.00 5.53
CA PRO A 486 -0.96 24.12 6.33
C PRO A 486 -1.77 25.34 5.91
N THR A 487 -3.04 25.13 5.55
CA THR A 487 -3.94 26.23 5.18
C THR A 487 -4.81 26.72 6.35
N LYS A 488 -4.92 25.94 7.44
CA LYS A 488 -5.69 26.36 8.62
C LYS A 488 -4.92 27.34 9.49
N GLN A 489 -5.39 28.59 9.52
CA GLN A 489 -5.00 29.60 10.52
C GLN A 489 -6.04 29.67 11.64
N VAL A 490 -5.58 29.69 12.90
CA VAL A 490 -6.44 29.84 14.08
C VAL A 490 -7.21 31.16 14.00
N ARG A 491 -8.54 31.10 13.92
CA ARG A 491 -9.38 32.23 14.33
C ARG A 491 -9.25 32.37 15.84
N THR A 492 -8.43 33.32 16.30
CA THR A 492 -8.54 33.85 17.66
C THR A 492 -9.89 34.57 17.78
N GLN A 493 -10.94 33.83 18.14
CA GLN A 493 -12.13 34.50 18.67
C GLN A 493 -11.73 35.21 19.95
N ALA A 494 -12.09 36.49 20.02
CA ALA A 494 -11.73 37.40 21.09
C ALA A 494 -11.98 36.78 22.46
N ALA A 495 -10.98 36.95 23.32
CA ALA A 495 -10.85 36.35 24.62
C ALA A 495 -12.07 36.54 25.54
N THR A 496 -12.53 35.44 26.13
CA THR A 496 -12.88 35.41 27.56
C THR A 496 -12.53 34.05 28.16
N SER A 497 -11.56 34.08 29.08
CA SER A 497 -11.28 33.13 30.18
C SER A 497 -10.87 31.68 29.86
N TYR A 498 -9.60 31.38 30.21
CA TYR A 498 -9.00 30.06 30.49
C TYR A 498 -9.24 28.93 29.47
N SER A 499 -8.48 28.93 28.37
CA SER A 499 -8.26 27.72 27.57
C SER A 499 -6.78 27.59 27.16
N ARG A 500 -6.14 26.47 27.54
CA ARG A 500 -4.78 26.08 27.15
C ARG A 500 -4.67 26.09 25.62
N GLY A 501 -3.69 26.83 25.09
CA GLY A 501 -3.42 26.87 23.64
C GLY A 501 -2.96 25.51 23.12
N VAL A 502 -3.55 25.08 22.01
CA VAL A 502 -3.12 23.90 21.24
C VAL A 502 -1.97 24.35 20.32
N ASN A 503 -0.78 23.80 20.52
CA ASN A 503 0.39 24.05 19.66
C ASN A 503 0.31 23.11 18.44
N TYR A 504 0.32 23.68 17.22
CA TYR A 504 0.36 22.93 15.96
C TYR A 504 1.81 22.58 15.59
N GLN A 505 2.06 21.36 15.09
CA GLN A 505 3.36 20.98 14.50
C GLN A 505 3.29 21.09 12.96
N HIS A 506 4.20 21.84 12.36
CA HIS A 506 4.28 22.00 10.90
C HIS A 506 4.98 20.77 10.29
N VAL A 507 4.39 20.17 9.26
CA VAL A 507 5.06 19.09 8.51
C VAL A 507 6.22 19.69 7.72
N HIS A 508 7.44 19.20 7.96
CA HIS A 508 8.66 19.79 7.39
C HIS A 508 9.30 18.92 6.29
N SER A 509 8.93 17.64 6.18
CA SER A 509 9.30 16.77 5.05
C SER A 509 8.32 15.61 4.88
N MET A 510 8.00 15.22 3.64
CA MET A 510 7.18 14.04 3.35
C MET A 510 7.87 12.73 3.75
N GLN A 511 9.20 12.73 3.84
CA GLN A 511 9.94 11.61 4.40
C GLN A 511 9.48 11.29 5.84
N GLN A 512 8.95 12.24 6.62
CA GLN A 512 8.41 11.95 7.97
C GLN A 512 7.20 10.98 7.94
N TYR A 513 6.46 10.93 6.84
CA TYR A 513 5.35 10.00 6.64
C TYR A 513 5.80 8.64 6.07
N ASN A 514 7.01 8.57 5.51
CA ASN A 514 7.60 7.36 4.89
C ASN A 514 8.86 6.83 5.63
N MET A 515 9.28 7.47 6.73
CA MET A 515 10.49 7.14 7.46
C MET A 515 10.20 6.27 8.68
N ARG A 516 10.56 4.98 8.59
CA ARG A 516 11.06 4.25 9.78
C ARG A 516 12.59 4.23 9.75
N SER A 517 13.27 5.37 9.88
CA SER A 517 14.74 5.34 10.04
C SER A 517 15.07 4.79 11.43
N GLY A 518 16.09 3.92 11.53
CA GLY A 518 16.51 3.34 12.81
C GLY A 518 16.90 4.41 13.86
N PRO A 519 16.82 4.08 15.16
CA PRO A 519 17.04 5.04 16.24
C PRO A 519 18.53 5.41 16.38
N CYS A 520 18.89 6.67 16.13
CA CYS A 520 20.29 7.15 16.17
C CYS A 520 20.48 8.52 16.84
N MET A 521 21.71 8.87 17.21
CA MET A 521 22.12 10.16 17.81
C MET A 521 23.27 10.84 17.07
N THR A 522 23.48 12.15 17.23
CA THR A 522 24.57 12.85 16.52
C THR A 522 25.93 12.67 17.18
N GLY A 523 27.02 12.83 16.41
CA GLY A 523 28.39 12.66 16.89
C GLY A 523 28.84 13.67 17.95
N GLU A 524 28.18 14.82 18.03
CA GLU A 524 28.56 15.92 18.93
C GLU A 524 28.12 15.71 20.38
N SER A 525 27.10 14.88 20.62
CA SER A 525 26.55 14.65 21.96
C SER A 525 27.60 14.03 22.89
N PRO A 526 27.74 14.49 24.14
CA PRO A 526 28.71 13.94 25.08
C PRO A 526 28.21 12.64 25.71
N VAL A 527 29.03 11.59 25.72
CA VAL A 527 28.79 10.28 26.32
C VAL A 527 29.54 10.21 27.66
N MET A 528 28.83 9.85 28.73
CA MET A 528 29.42 9.64 30.04
C MET A 528 30.13 8.29 30.11
N LEU A 529 31.37 8.28 30.57
CA LEU A 529 32.17 7.09 30.82
C LEU A 529 32.03 6.59 32.27
N ALA A 530 32.36 5.33 32.50
CA ALA A 530 32.25 4.71 33.82
C ALA A 530 33.18 5.34 34.90
N ASP A 531 34.22 6.05 34.48
CA ASP A 531 35.13 6.78 35.38
C ASP A 531 34.66 8.22 35.68
N GLY A 532 33.48 8.62 35.15
CA GLY A 532 32.89 9.94 35.32
C GLY A 532 33.41 11.01 34.35
N THR A 533 34.30 10.64 33.43
CA THR A 533 34.71 11.53 32.34
C THR A 533 33.73 11.49 31.17
N GLN A 534 33.81 12.46 30.26
CA GLN A 534 32.95 12.53 29.07
C GLN A 534 33.77 12.57 27.79
N ILE A 535 33.30 11.87 26.77
CA ILE A 535 33.83 11.93 25.40
C ILE A 535 32.71 12.19 24.41
N ARG A 536 33.03 12.66 23.20
CA ARG A 536 32.02 12.81 22.15
C ARG A 536 31.51 11.46 21.66
N THR A 537 30.27 11.42 21.20
CA THR A 537 29.64 10.23 20.61
C THR A 537 30.47 9.67 19.45
N ASP A 538 31.05 10.53 18.61
CA ASP A 538 31.90 10.13 17.49
C ASP A 538 33.29 9.58 17.88
N ALA A 539 33.69 9.72 19.14
CA ALA A 539 34.94 9.21 19.70
C ALA A 539 34.78 7.88 20.43
N VAL A 540 33.55 7.40 20.63
CA VAL A 540 33.27 6.09 21.24
C VAL A 540 33.74 4.98 20.31
N LYS A 541 34.35 3.95 20.89
CA LYS A 541 34.88 2.78 20.17
C LYS A 541 34.47 1.49 20.87
N ARG A 542 34.65 0.36 20.21
CA ARG A 542 34.54 -0.95 20.87
C ARG A 542 35.49 -0.99 22.07
N GLY A 543 35.01 -1.56 23.17
CA GLY A 543 35.78 -1.65 24.42
C GLY A 543 35.68 -0.42 25.31
N THR A 544 35.13 0.70 24.83
CA THR A 544 34.80 1.85 25.69
C THR A 544 33.82 1.41 26.78
N ILE A 545 34.12 1.74 28.03
CA ILE A 545 33.27 1.44 29.19
C ILE A 545 32.45 2.67 29.53
N VAL A 546 31.15 2.59 29.27
CA VAL A 546 30.21 3.70 29.36
C VAL A 546 29.35 3.59 30.61
N ASP A 547 28.93 4.75 31.12
CA ASP A 547 27.94 4.84 32.18
C ASP A 547 26.56 4.42 31.65
N SER A 548 25.83 3.67 32.47
CA SER A 548 24.53 3.09 32.12
C SER A 548 23.65 3.00 33.37
N PRO A 549 22.31 3.11 33.25
CA PRO A 549 21.39 3.10 34.39
C PRO A 549 21.51 1.88 35.32
N ARG A 550 22.01 0.75 34.80
CA ARG A 550 22.17 -0.51 35.56
C ARG A 550 23.64 -0.82 35.88
N GLY A 551 24.49 0.20 35.88
CA GLY A 551 25.93 0.11 36.15
C GLY A 551 26.77 0.00 34.87
N PRO A 552 28.10 0.18 34.95
CA PRO A 552 28.99 0.29 33.79
C PRO A 552 28.84 -0.84 32.75
N ARG A 553 28.87 -0.46 31.47
CA ARG A 553 28.76 -1.40 30.34
C ARG A 553 29.85 -1.18 29.31
N THR A 554 30.31 -2.26 28.69
CA THR A 554 31.30 -2.18 27.61
C THR A 554 30.61 -2.14 26.26
N VAL A 555 31.03 -1.22 25.39
CA VAL A 555 30.56 -1.13 24.01
C VAL A 555 31.09 -2.31 23.19
N ALA A 556 30.19 -3.10 22.61
CA ALA A 556 30.52 -4.21 21.72
C ALA A 556 30.71 -3.75 20.27
N ALA A 557 29.91 -2.80 19.80
CA ALA A 557 30.06 -2.19 18.48
C ALA A 557 29.47 -0.78 18.42
N VAL A 558 30.04 0.03 17.53
CA VAL A 558 29.52 1.35 17.16
C VAL A 558 29.01 1.27 15.73
N ILE A 559 27.78 1.71 15.50
CA ILE A 559 27.18 1.77 14.16
C ILE A 559 27.18 3.24 13.74
N LYS A 560 27.92 3.56 12.67
CA LYS A 560 28.01 4.91 12.11
C LYS A 560 27.26 4.96 10.77
N THR A 561 26.30 5.88 10.66
CA THR A 561 25.56 6.15 9.43
C THR A 561 25.88 7.55 8.94
N PRO A 562 26.74 7.71 7.92
CA PRO A 562 27.03 9.02 7.32
C PRO A 562 25.79 9.64 6.69
N LEU A 563 25.67 10.97 6.78
CA LEU A 563 24.54 11.72 6.21
C LEU A 563 25.05 12.80 5.25
N SER A 564 24.30 13.01 4.17
CA SER A 564 24.58 14.05 3.16
C SER A 564 23.44 15.09 3.05
N TYR A 565 22.43 14.99 3.91
CA TYR A 565 21.22 15.80 3.89
C TYR A 565 20.78 16.16 5.33
N PRO A 566 20.00 17.24 5.52
CA PRO A 566 19.53 17.62 6.84
C PRO A 566 18.53 16.59 7.39
N VAL A 567 18.63 16.28 8.67
CA VAL A 567 17.76 15.33 9.38
C VAL A 567 17.03 16.02 10.53
N ALA A 568 15.84 15.53 10.87
CA ALA A 568 15.11 15.99 12.05
C ALA A 568 15.84 15.53 13.31
N LEU A 569 16.06 16.45 14.26
CA LEU A 569 16.77 16.21 15.52
C LEU A 569 16.05 16.90 16.68
N CYS A 570 15.91 16.19 17.78
CA CYS A 570 15.49 16.71 19.07
C CYS A 570 16.73 17.09 19.88
N THR A 571 16.69 18.25 20.56
CA THR A 571 17.77 18.71 21.44
C THR A 571 17.29 18.74 22.88
N LEU A 572 17.91 17.95 23.75
CA LEU A 572 17.60 17.80 25.17
C LEU A 572 18.88 18.07 25.98
N GLY A 573 19.02 19.31 26.47
CA GLY A 573 20.30 19.74 27.05
C GLY A 573 21.42 19.66 26.02
N GLU A 574 22.44 18.83 26.30
CA GLU A 574 23.58 18.59 25.39
C GLU A 574 23.37 17.37 24.47
N LEU A 575 22.26 16.66 24.61
CA LEU A 575 21.90 15.54 23.73
C LEU A 575 21.22 16.07 22.46
N ARG A 576 21.80 15.74 21.30
CA ARG A 576 21.15 15.88 19.98
C ARG A 576 20.87 14.49 19.40
N ILE A 577 19.60 14.19 19.15
CA ILE A 577 19.12 12.84 18.87
C ILE A 577 17.98 12.81 17.85
N THR A 578 17.81 11.71 17.11
CA THR A 578 16.66 11.56 16.21
C THR A 578 15.34 11.46 16.98
N PRO A 579 14.20 11.88 16.39
CA PRO A 579 12.95 12.08 17.14
C PRO A 579 12.35 10.81 17.71
N TRP A 580 12.69 9.66 17.11
CA TRP A 580 12.13 8.34 17.41
C TRP A 580 13.14 7.39 18.09
N HIS A 581 14.24 7.91 18.65
CA HIS A 581 15.17 7.10 19.44
C HIS A 581 14.75 7.11 20.92
N PRO A 582 14.33 5.99 21.52
CA PRO A 582 13.82 5.98 22.90
C PRO A 582 14.82 6.51 23.93
N ILE A 583 14.32 7.38 24.80
CA ILE A 583 15.07 7.97 25.92
C ILE A 583 14.33 7.79 27.23
N MET A 584 15.06 7.74 28.35
CA MET A 584 14.49 7.82 29.68
C MET A 584 14.20 9.28 30.02
N HIS A 585 12.93 9.62 30.22
CA HIS A 585 12.50 10.96 30.60
C HIS A 585 11.42 10.89 31.68
N GLU A 586 11.65 11.57 32.81
CA GLU A 586 10.75 11.57 33.98
C GLU A 586 10.40 10.17 34.52
N GLY A 587 11.36 9.23 34.45
CA GLY A 587 11.19 7.87 34.97
C GLY A 587 10.44 6.90 34.04
N ALA A 588 10.16 7.30 32.79
CA ALA A 588 9.58 6.43 31.77
C ALA A 588 10.34 6.54 30.44
N TRP A 589 10.32 5.46 29.65
CA TRP A 589 10.84 5.46 28.28
C TRP A 589 9.86 6.19 27.36
N LYS A 590 10.35 7.22 26.65
CA LYS A 590 9.57 8.07 25.74
C LYS A 590 10.35 8.32 24.45
N PHE A 591 9.67 8.75 23.39
CA PHE A 591 10.37 9.28 22.22
C PHE A 591 10.73 10.76 22.45
N PRO A 592 11.92 11.22 22.00
CA PRO A 592 12.31 12.62 22.09
C PRO A 592 11.29 13.57 21.45
N ALA A 593 10.62 13.15 20.38
CA ALA A 593 9.53 13.89 19.74
C ALA A 593 8.35 14.20 20.69
N ASP A 594 8.08 13.31 21.65
CA ASP A 594 7.04 13.50 22.66
C ASP A 594 7.46 14.51 23.75
N VAL A 595 8.76 14.84 23.84
CA VAL A 595 9.33 15.68 24.90
C VAL A 595 9.72 17.08 24.38
N VAL A 596 10.31 17.15 23.19
CA VAL A 596 10.77 18.39 22.57
C VAL A 596 10.52 18.40 21.07
N GLN A 597 10.18 19.58 20.55
CA GLN A 597 9.93 19.80 19.13
C GLN A 597 11.18 19.47 18.27
N PRO A 598 11.08 18.57 17.29
CA PRO A 598 12.18 18.28 16.37
C PRO A 598 12.55 19.49 15.50
N GLN A 599 13.84 19.69 15.27
CA GLN A 599 14.38 20.73 14.37
C GLN A 599 15.28 20.09 13.31
N TYR A 600 15.18 20.56 12.07
CA TYR A 600 16.04 20.10 11.00
C TYR A 600 17.43 20.71 11.13
N GLY A 601 18.45 19.86 11.09
CA GLY A 601 19.84 20.27 11.16
C GLY A 601 20.76 19.39 10.34
N PHE A 602 21.92 19.95 9.99
CA PHE A 602 23.01 19.19 9.39
C PHE A 602 23.83 18.50 10.48
N THR A 603 24.30 17.29 10.19
CA THR A 603 25.28 16.52 10.97
C THR A 603 26.00 15.57 10.01
N ASP A 604 27.28 15.34 10.21
CA ASP A 604 28.10 14.51 9.30
C ASP A 604 27.71 13.03 9.33
N ALA A 605 27.26 12.56 10.50
CA ALA A 605 26.78 11.21 10.71
C ALA A 605 25.85 11.15 11.93
N ILE A 606 25.10 10.06 11.99
CA ILE A 606 24.38 9.60 13.18
C ILE A 606 24.94 8.25 13.63
N TYR A 607 24.83 7.99 14.92
CA TYR A 607 25.48 6.90 15.62
C TYR A 607 24.45 6.11 16.43
N SER A 608 24.64 4.80 16.49
CA SER A 608 23.93 3.90 17.40
C SER A 608 24.92 2.91 17.99
N PHE A 609 24.57 2.30 19.11
CA PHE A 609 25.49 1.45 19.87
C PHE A 609 24.90 0.07 20.11
N LEU A 610 25.77 -0.93 20.18
CA LEU A 610 25.50 -2.25 20.73
C LEU A 610 26.41 -2.43 21.93
N LEU A 611 25.84 -2.60 23.13
CA LEU A 611 26.60 -2.94 24.33
C LEU A 611 26.85 -4.44 24.39
N GLN A 612 27.71 -4.91 25.30
CA GLN A 612 27.83 -6.35 25.56
C GLN A 612 26.47 -6.95 25.97
N PRO A 613 26.29 -8.28 25.91
CA PRO A 613 25.01 -8.91 26.26
C PRO A 613 24.68 -8.72 27.75
N SER A 614 23.39 -8.53 28.05
CA SER A 614 22.81 -8.51 29.39
C SER A 614 21.40 -9.09 29.31
N ALA A 615 20.98 -9.80 30.36
CA ALA A 615 19.60 -10.26 30.51
C ALA A 615 18.65 -9.14 31.01
N ASP A 616 19.20 -8.06 31.55
CA ASP A 616 18.45 -6.87 31.98
C ASP A 616 18.37 -5.87 30.82
N ALA A 617 17.15 -5.57 30.36
CA ALA A 617 16.89 -4.67 29.24
C ALA A 617 17.32 -3.22 29.51
N ASP A 618 17.20 -2.76 30.77
CA ASP A 618 17.61 -1.40 31.15
C ASP A 618 19.14 -1.27 31.22
N ALA A 619 19.88 -2.38 31.23
CA ALA A 619 21.34 -2.37 31.10
C ALA A 619 21.81 -2.14 29.65
N HIS A 620 20.89 -2.12 28.69
CA HIS A 620 21.14 -1.76 27.29
C HIS A 620 20.75 -0.31 27.04
N ALA A 621 21.36 0.58 27.80
CA ALA A 621 21.20 2.02 27.70
C ALA A 621 22.49 2.74 28.08
N MET A 622 22.73 3.92 27.51
CA MET A 622 23.90 4.75 27.74
C MET A 622 23.49 6.14 28.18
N ASN A 623 24.26 6.74 29.10
CA ASN A 623 24.03 8.11 29.51
C ASN A 623 24.73 9.08 28.54
N ILE A 624 23.94 9.85 27.78
CA ILE A 624 24.41 10.74 26.71
C ILE A 624 23.73 12.10 26.86
N GLY A 625 24.51 13.17 26.99
CA GLY A 625 23.99 14.53 27.25
C GLY A 625 23.21 14.63 28.57
N GLY A 626 23.49 13.73 29.52
CA GLY A 626 22.77 13.63 30.79
C GLY A 626 21.44 12.86 30.72
N VAL A 627 21.14 12.20 29.60
CA VAL A 627 19.90 11.44 29.37
C VAL A 627 20.24 10.00 29.03
N ALA A 628 19.56 9.03 29.65
CA ALA A 628 19.72 7.63 29.28
C ALA A 628 19.04 7.35 27.94
N CYS A 629 19.82 6.93 26.95
CA CYS A 629 19.40 6.58 25.60
C CYS A 629 19.52 5.08 25.39
N VAL A 630 18.52 4.45 24.76
CA VAL A 630 18.54 3.00 24.55
C VAL A 630 19.63 2.58 23.54
N THR A 631 20.25 1.43 23.75
CA THR A 631 21.14 0.82 22.76
C THR A 631 20.45 -0.36 22.07
N TYR A 632 20.96 -0.77 20.90
CA TYR A 632 20.45 -1.94 20.23
C TYR A 632 20.65 -3.23 21.04
N GLY A 633 19.84 -4.24 20.75
CA GLY A 633 19.94 -5.56 21.39
C GLY A 633 19.41 -5.63 22.81
N HIS A 634 18.52 -4.71 23.20
CA HIS A 634 18.03 -4.58 24.57
C HIS A 634 17.11 -5.71 25.07
N GLY A 635 16.71 -6.66 24.22
CA GLY A 635 15.94 -7.85 24.59
C GLY A 635 14.41 -7.71 24.51
N ILE A 636 13.89 -6.52 24.20
CA ILE A 636 12.44 -6.27 24.11
C ILE A 636 12.02 -6.33 22.64
N VAL A 637 11.54 -7.49 22.19
CA VAL A 637 11.25 -7.77 20.77
C VAL A 637 9.78 -7.60 20.38
N PHE A 638 8.87 -7.58 21.36
CA PHE A 638 7.45 -7.29 21.21
C PHE A 638 6.91 -6.78 22.55
N ASN A 639 5.76 -6.11 22.53
CA ASN A 639 5.01 -5.77 23.74
C ASN A 639 4.06 -6.93 24.10
N GLU A 640 3.96 -7.25 25.38
CA GLU A 640 2.91 -8.16 25.87
C GLU A 640 1.54 -7.48 25.84
N VAL A 641 0.47 -8.27 25.86
CA VAL A 641 -0.91 -7.76 25.74
C VAL A 641 -1.23 -6.86 26.93
N GLY A 642 -1.40 -5.56 26.67
CA GLY A 642 -1.72 -4.55 27.69
C GLY A 642 -0.52 -3.76 28.21
N GLU A 643 0.69 -4.05 27.72
CA GLU A 643 1.90 -3.28 28.02
C GLU A 643 2.33 -2.41 26.82
N THR A 644 2.94 -1.26 27.09
CA THR A 644 3.45 -0.36 26.07
C THR A 644 4.87 0.10 26.43
N ASP A 645 5.88 -0.61 25.94
CA ASP A 645 7.27 -0.16 25.96
C ASP A 645 7.66 0.36 24.57
N VAL A 646 8.03 1.64 24.50
CA VAL A 646 8.44 2.31 23.24
C VAL A 646 9.72 1.72 22.63
N ARG A 647 10.46 0.92 23.39
CA ARG A 647 11.66 0.21 22.92
C ARG A 647 11.30 -1.05 22.14
N ALA A 648 10.10 -1.60 22.27
CA ALA A 648 9.75 -2.89 21.70
C ALA A 648 9.90 -2.93 20.17
N HIS A 649 10.82 -3.77 19.68
CA HIS A 649 11.07 -3.89 18.24
C HIS A 649 11.68 -5.26 17.88
N SER A 650 11.06 -5.97 16.94
CA SER A 650 11.39 -7.37 16.59
C SER A 650 12.82 -7.59 16.05
N PHE A 651 13.41 -6.56 15.44
CA PHE A 651 14.80 -6.52 15.01
C PHE A 651 15.72 -5.78 16.00
N PHE A 652 15.54 -4.47 16.24
CA PHE A 652 16.40 -3.68 17.13
C PHE A 652 16.45 -4.16 18.59
N GLY A 653 15.40 -4.81 19.09
CA GLY A 653 15.38 -5.43 20.41
C GLY A 653 16.07 -6.80 20.46
N SER A 654 16.27 -7.48 19.33
CA SER A 654 16.91 -8.80 19.30
C SER A 654 18.43 -8.65 19.27
N TYR A 655 19.10 -9.04 20.36
CA TYR A 655 20.56 -8.97 20.46
C TYR A 655 21.24 -9.81 19.36
N ASP A 656 20.78 -11.03 19.12
CA ASP A 656 21.38 -11.95 18.15
C ASP A 656 21.24 -11.44 16.70
N LYS A 657 20.06 -10.93 16.34
CA LYS A 657 19.84 -10.35 15.01
C LYS A 657 20.69 -9.09 14.80
N MET A 658 20.77 -8.23 15.82
CA MET A 658 21.59 -7.03 15.76
C MET A 658 23.08 -7.34 15.68
N LEU A 659 23.58 -8.29 16.47
CA LEU A 659 24.97 -8.71 16.38
C LEU A 659 25.30 -9.30 15.01
N ALA A 660 24.43 -10.16 14.46
CA ALA A 660 24.62 -10.73 13.13
C ALA A 660 24.63 -9.66 12.03
N ALA A 661 23.70 -8.69 12.08
CA ALA A 661 23.59 -7.61 11.11
C ALA A 661 24.74 -6.60 11.22
N VAL A 662 25.19 -6.28 12.43
CA VAL A 662 26.33 -5.36 12.61
C VAL A 662 27.64 -6.06 12.23
N ALA A 663 27.74 -7.38 12.46
CA ALA A 663 28.93 -8.16 12.10
C ALA A 663 29.16 -8.29 10.58
N SER A 664 28.14 -8.06 9.76
CA SER A 664 28.26 -8.03 8.30
C SER A 664 28.65 -6.66 7.73
N LEU A 665 28.65 -5.59 8.55
CA LEU A 665 29.01 -4.26 8.11
C LEU A 665 30.54 -4.04 8.04
N PRO A 666 31.04 -3.29 7.04
CA PRO A 666 32.44 -2.87 6.98
C PRO A 666 32.87 -2.13 8.24
N GLY A 667 34.07 -2.37 8.75
CA GLY A 667 34.60 -1.71 9.95
C GLY A 667 34.22 -2.36 11.29
N PHE A 668 33.30 -3.33 11.31
CA PHE A 668 32.98 -4.07 12.54
C PHE A 668 34.15 -4.90 13.09
N ARG A 669 34.99 -5.46 12.21
CA ARG A 669 36.11 -6.33 12.58
C ARG A 669 37.42 -5.57 12.86
N ASP A 670 37.41 -4.26 12.65
CA ASP A 670 38.57 -3.42 12.92
C ASP A 670 38.77 -3.25 14.43
N GLU A 671 39.97 -2.85 14.86
CA GLU A 671 40.30 -2.69 16.28
C GLU A 671 39.36 -1.70 17.00
N ASP A 672 38.92 -0.66 16.29
CA ASP A 672 38.02 0.36 16.81
C ASP A 672 36.53 -0.07 16.83
N GLY A 673 36.16 -1.11 16.09
CA GLY A 673 34.79 -1.68 16.03
C GLY A 673 33.69 -0.72 15.56
N VAL A 674 34.03 0.23 14.69
CA VAL A 674 33.10 1.23 14.10
C VAL A 674 32.57 0.73 12.76
N ALA A 675 31.39 0.11 12.79
CA ALA A 675 30.68 -0.43 11.64
C ALA A 675 30.02 0.67 10.78
N GLN A 676 30.32 0.70 9.48
CA GLN A 676 29.80 1.66 8.52
C GLN A 676 28.47 1.20 7.92
N CYS A 677 27.40 1.91 8.23
CA CYS A 677 26.04 1.62 7.83
C CYS A 677 25.56 2.62 6.75
N GLY A 678 24.92 2.11 5.70
CA GLY A 678 24.27 2.90 4.65
C GLY A 678 22.77 3.09 4.87
N GLY A 679 22.17 2.42 5.85
CA GLY A 679 20.74 2.46 6.11
C GLY A 679 20.20 1.16 6.71
N VAL A 680 18.88 1.00 6.68
CA VAL A 680 18.18 -0.19 7.19
C VAL A 680 17.66 -1.03 6.04
N LEU A 681 17.74 -2.36 6.18
CA LEU A 681 17.04 -3.29 5.29
C LEU A 681 15.64 -3.51 5.81
N ARG A 682 14.67 -3.53 4.89
CA ARG A 682 13.28 -3.85 5.19
C ARG A 682 12.94 -5.20 4.60
N ASP A 683 12.13 -5.97 5.33
CA ASP A 683 11.51 -7.16 4.77
C ASP A 683 10.35 -6.78 3.85
N ALA A 684 9.71 -7.79 3.26
CA ALA A 684 8.56 -7.60 2.38
C ALA A 684 7.40 -6.83 3.05
N ASN A 685 7.34 -6.82 4.39
CA ASN A 685 6.31 -6.15 5.19
C ASN A 685 6.73 -4.73 5.63
N SER A 686 7.79 -4.18 5.00
CA SER A 686 8.38 -2.87 5.33
C SER A 686 8.87 -2.76 6.79
N LEU A 687 8.95 -3.87 7.52
CA LEU A 687 9.53 -3.92 8.85
C LEU A 687 11.05 -3.94 8.72
N ILE A 688 11.73 -3.24 9.62
CA ILE A 688 13.19 -3.24 9.61
C ILE A 688 13.65 -4.62 10.06
N CYS A 689 14.43 -5.29 9.21
CA CYS A 689 14.89 -6.66 9.41
C CYS A 689 16.42 -6.81 9.29
N GLY A 690 17.13 -5.73 8.93
CA GLY A 690 18.58 -5.75 8.74
C GLY A 690 19.22 -4.37 8.62
N LEU A 691 20.53 -4.35 8.38
CA LEU A 691 21.32 -3.13 8.12
C LEU A 691 21.98 -3.23 6.73
N VAL A 692 22.08 -2.11 6.03
CA VAL A 692 22.71 -2.03 4.71
C VAL A 692 24.18 -1.62 4.86
N PRO A 693 25.14 -2.32 4.21
CA PRO A 693 26.53 -1.86 4.13
C PRO A 693 26.67 -0.52 3.40
N LEU A 694 27.51 0.38 3.91
CA LEU A 694 27.72 1.72 3.30
C LEU A 694 28.19 1.65 1.82
N GLU A 695 28.99 0.64 1.47
CA GLU A 695 29.50 0.46 0.11
C GLU A 695 28.37 0.14 -0.89
N GLN A 696 27.40 -0.68 -0.48
CA GLN A 696 26.23 -1.03 -1.29
C GLN A 696 25.38 0.22 -1.56
N ALA A 697 25.14 1.05 -0.53
CA ALA A 697 24.40 2.30 -0.65
C ALA A 697 25.06 3.35 -1.58
N LYS A 698 26.40 3.36 -1.68
CA LYS A 698 27.13 4.27 -2.60
C LYS A 698 27.10 3.80 -4.06
N THR A 699 27.00 2.49 -4.29
CA THR A 699 27.02 1.90 -5.63
C THR A 699 25.71 2.17 -6.37
N ASP A 700 24.59 2.10 -5.65
CA ASP A 700 23.26 2.45 -6.19
C ASP A 700 23.22 3.92 -6.60
N HIS A 701 23.77 4.82 -5.79
CA HIS A 701 23.77 6.25 -6.05
C HIS A 701 24.75 6.68 -7.18
N LEU A 702 25.88 5.99 -7.33
CA LEU A 702 26.82 6.21 -8.46
C LEU A 702 26.29 5.64 -9.78
N SER A 703 25.51 4.55 -9.74
CA SER A 703 24.88 3.99 -10.93
C SER A 703 23.81 4.94 -11.51
N GLU A 704 23.06 5.63 -10.64
CA GLU A 704 22.12 6.68 -11.00
C GLU A 704 22.82 7.91 -11.59
N LYS A 705 23.95 8.33 -10.99
CA LYS A 705 24.70 9.50 -11.47
C LYS A 705 25.38 9.24 -12.82
N ARG A 706 25.91 8.03 -13.04
CA ARG A 706 26.46 7.62 -14.35
C ARG A 706 25.38 7.48 -15.42
N ALA A 707 24.17 7.05 -15.05
CA ALA A 707 23.03 7.03 -15.97
C ALA A 707 22.60 8.46 -16.37
N MET A 708 22.73 9.44 -15.48
CA MET A 708 22.47 10.85 -15.78
C MET A 708 23.58 11.52 -16.59
N GLU A 709 24.86 11.21 -16.36
CA GLU A 709 26.00 11.78 -17.10
C GLU A 709 26.20 11.19 -18.49
N VAL A 710 25.68 9.98 -18.77
CA VAL A 710 25.65 9.40 -20.13
C VAL A 710 24.45 9.91 -20.94
N MET A 711 23.50 10.60 -20.29
CA MET A 711 22.32 11.21 -20.92
C MET A 711 22.41 12.74 -21.06
N ALA A 712 23.53 13.35 -20.71
CA ALA A 712 23.88 14.75 -21.00
C ALA A 712 24.97 14.79 -22.08
#